data_AF-A0A0A1FHC7-F1
#
_entry.id   AF-A0A0A1FHC7-F1
#
_cell.length_a   1.000
_cell.length_b   1.000
_cell.length_c   1.000
_cell.angle_alpha   90.00
_cell.angle_beta   90.00
_cell.angle_gamma   90.00
#
_symmetry.space_group_name_H-M   'P 1'
#
loop_
_entity.id
_entity.type
_entity.pdbx_description
1 polymer ?
#
loop_
_entity_poly.entity_id
_entity_poly.type
_entity_poly.pdbx_seq_one_letter_code
_entity_poly.pdbx_strand_id
1 'polypeptide(L)'
;MSDETNQTDPRDTPIQADPPPRYQHDDATRIVPMQFDKHGNPFWESFMTPSSYEVRAEAQIPPHLPGIIIFVHGVNSEGEWYDVAEKALCDGLNQRLNREDLSPNSYSDVDEKTNKKGPRQLIKIGYSPIIRFYWGYRAKDGDEKKYRVVMRNDNDTNFWAQKGAEEAGPWYWGGGPFQNGTNNLQQLWSEEGIKRHIAGFDLQHLNPEVDRQLEDAPPRTYYAHAAQRLADLVDKIRKESPRDTVTLFSHSQGTMIALAATALCKTRAPDSVVVMDSPFALEDKFTDALSCGAQRPTEAARIKTFKNIAERIKADKKIFTEEKIQMLQCGATEDMNFWRPDLKNHFGCPERDNHGRLYVYFNPHDRVMGASPLQSIGWQGVSTKVLDEIGDTVKQRMLARGTSCGDYPSLQKFGTLPPIPDPAPNVAPTDFWNGNKNTAFKMKLWAVPPRDQMVRINAEKVPNPITAEEMSKPIKTETGIKYFDEAPQTAVTWGATKSDGTYAEPSFPKYASIYDRSTYMVRDDVYAPGGKRRELETDEELQERIKDYTPMPTNHSTLPQHVEFLQRVAAYDLPIGFCDSYQSVSFWRELRNDADWTSWHDPYFTTGQLSVPDMPAMIDKETVSQKISEQQIADMKLDKGA
;
A
#
# COMPACT_ATOMS: atom_id res chain seq x y z
N MET A 1 43.08 25.00 -45.69
CA MET A 1 43.86 23.95 -45.02
C MET A 1 44.21 24.47 -43.64
N SER A 2 43.58 23.92 -42.61
CA SER A 2 44.17 23.61 -41.30
C SER A 2 43.01 23.31 -40.34
N ASP A 3 42.80 22.02 -40.10
CA ASP A 3 41.90 21.49 -39.08
C ASP A 3 42.41 21.90 -37.69
N GLU A 4 41.52 22.49 -36.89
CA GLU A 4 41.71 22.74 -35.47
C GLU A 4 41.32 21.49 -34.68
N THR A 5 42.27 20.89 -33.97
CA THR A 5 42.01 19.88 -32.94
C THR A 5 42.08 20.54 -31.55
N ASN A 6 40.95 20.48 -30.86
CA ASN A 6 40.73 20.89 -29.48
C ASN A 6 41.72 20.25 -28.50
N GLN A 7 42.30 21.07 -27.63
CA GLN A 7 42.93 20.65 -26.38
C GLN A 7 41.84 20.34 -25.34
N THR A 8 41.91 19.16 -24.73
CA THR A 8 41.07 18.78 -23.57
C THR A 8 41.77 19.15 -22.25
N ASP A 9 40.97 19.64 -21.31
CA ASP A 9 41.30 20.10 -19.95
C ASP A 9 41.76 18.93 -19.05
N PRO A 10 42.81 19.05 -18.22
CA PRO A 10 43.34 17.95 -17.39
C PRO A 10 42.44 17.52 -16.20
N ARG A 11 41.18 17.98 -16.13
CA ARG A 11 40.30 17.81 -14.96
C ARG A 11 39.23 16.71 -15.09
N ASP A 12 39.15 16.02 -16.23
CA ASP A 12 38.19 14.93 -16.48
C ASP A 12 38.86 13.55 -16.57
N THR A 13 39.62 13.16 -15.54
CA THR A 13 40.01 11.74 -15.37
C THR A 13 39.18 11.15 -14.23
N PRO A 14 38.29 10.17 -14.47
CA PRO A 14 37.63 9.45 -13.39
C PRO A 14 38.71 8.81 -12.53
N ILE A 15 38.76 9.14 -11.25
CA ILE A 15 39.56 8.39 -10.27
C ILE A 15 38.94 7.00 -10.25
N GLN A 16 39.54 6.08 -10.98
CA GLN A 16 39.25 4.66 -10.90
C GLN A 16 39.80 4.21 -9.54
N ALA A 17 38.96 4.31 -8.50
CA ALA A 17 39.31 3.81 -7.18
C ALA A 17 39.59 2.32 -7.30
N ASP A 18 40.77 1.89 -6.86
CA ASP A 18 41.09 0.47 -6.77
C ASP A 18 40.01 -0.23 -5.93
N PRO A 19 39.54 -1.43 -6.34
CA PRO A 19 38.59 -2.18 -5.53
C PRO A 19 39.19 -2.38 -4.13
N PRO A 20 38.37 -2.25 -3.07
CA PRO A 20 38.86 -2.36 -1.70
C PRO A 20 39.61 -3.68 -1.51
N PRO A 21 40.71 -3.69 -0.73
CA PRO A 21 41.50 -4.88 -0.53
C PRO A 21 40.62 -5.99 0.06
N ARG A 22 40.47 -7.09 -0.69
CA ARG A 22 39.78 -8.28 -0.20
C ARG A 22 40.50 -8.83 1.03
N TYR A 23 39.73 -9.34 1.99
CA TYR A 23 40.28 -10.10 3.11
C TYR A 23 41.20 -11.21 2.59
N GLN A 24 42.46 -11.24 3.03
CA GLN A 24 43.39 -12.30 2.68
C GLN A 24 43.40 -13.34 3.79
N HIS A 25 43.16 -14.60 3.42
CA HIS A 25 43.32 -15.72 4.33
C HIS A 25 44.81 -16.00 4.59
N ASP A 26 45.13 -16.44 5.81
CA ASP A 26 46.49 -16.85 6.18
C ASP A 26 46.94 -18.13 5.42
N ASP A 27 45.97 -18.97 5.04
CA ASP A 27 46.17 -20.19 4.25
C ASP A 27 45.90 -19.93 2.76
N ALA A 28 46.58 -20.67 1.88
CA ALA A 28 46.20 -20.70 0.47
C ALA A 28 44.78 -21.29 0.33
N THR A 29 43.86 -20.56 -0.29
CA THR A 29 42.48 -21.01 -0.51
C THR A 29 42.17 -21.26 -1.98
N ARG A 30 41.17 -22.13 -2.21
CA ARG A 30 40.51 -22.29 -3.50
C ARG A 30 39.01 -22.16 -3.29
N ILE A 31 38.38 -21.25 -4.02
CA ILE A 31 36.93 -21.12 -4.06
C ILE A 31 36.31 -22.42 -4.56
N VAL A 32 35.44 -23.00 -3.74
CA VAL A 32 34.62 -24.15 -4.12
C VAL A 32 33.24 -23.65 -4.55
N PRO A 33 32.69 -24.16 -5.67
CA PRO A 33 31.37 -23.74 -6.11
C PRO A 33 30.30 -24.22 -5.12
N MET A 34 29.33 -23.34 -4.84
CA MET A 34 28.13 -23.72 -4.11
C MET A 34 27.28 -24.66 -4.98
N GLN A 35 26.90 -25.80 -4.43
CA GLN A 35 26.01 -26.79 -5.02
C GLN A 35 24.68 -26.83 -4.26
N PHE A 36 23.67 -27.48 -4.81
CA PHE A 36 22.35 -27.62 -4.18
C PHE A 36 21.94 -29.09 -4.12
N ASP A 37 21.45 -29.54 -2.97
CA ASP A 37 20.92 -30.89 -2.82
C ASP A 37 19.56 -31.05 -3.51
N LYS A 38 18.99 -32.26 -3.48
CA LYS A 38 17.67 -32.56 -4.06
C LYS A 38 16.50 -31.77 -3.42
N HIS A 39 16.74 -31.15 -2.27
CA HIS A 39 15.78 -30.32 -1.54
C HIS A 39 16.03 -28.82 -1.77
N GLY A 40 17.08 -28.46 -2.51
CA GLY A 40 17.47 -27.07 -2.77
C GLY A 40 18.31 -26.44 -1.67
N ASN A 41 18.85 -27.22 -0.73
CA ASN A 41 19.74 -26.69 0.31
C ASN A 41 21.15 -26.51 -0.26
N PRO A 42 21.83 -25.37 0.00
CA PRO A 42 23.18 -25.15 -0.47
C PRO A 42 24.19 -26.01 0.29
N PHE A 43 25.18 -26.55 -0.41
CA PHE A 43 26.33 -27.23 0.17
C PHE A 43 27.60 -26.99 -0.65
N TRP A 44 28.75 -27.20 -0.01
CA TRP A 44 30.06 -27.13 -0.66
C TRP A 44 30.79 -28.44 -0.45
N GLU A 45 31.42 -28.94 -1.51
CA GLU A 45 32.22 -30.15 -1.45
C GLU A 45 33.65 -29.87 -1.90
N SER A 46 34.59 -30.47 -1.20
CA SER A 46 36.00 -30.48 -1.56
C SER A 46 36.59 -31.84 -1.24
N PHE A 47 37.53 -32.28 -2.07
CA PHE A 47 38.25 -33.53 -1.91
C PHE A 47 39.74 -33.23 -1.82
N MET A 48 40.44 -33.79 -0.84
CA MET A 48 41.89 -33.66 -0.76
C MET A 48 42.55 -34.48 -1.86
N THR A 49 43.48 -33.87 -2.59
CA THR A 49 44.45 -34.59 -3.44
C THR A 49 45.84 -34.47 -2.85
N PRO A 50 46.78 -35.40 -3.16
CA PRO A 50 48.18 -35.27 -2.75
C PRO A 50 48.84 -33.96 -3.22
N SER A 51 48.31 -33.33 -4.28
CA SER A 51 48.78 -32.07 -4.84
C SER A 51 48.13 -30.82 -4.23
N SER A 52 47.09 -30.95 -3.39
CA SER A 52 46.32 -29.83 -2.82
C SER A 52 46.32 -29.83 -1.28
N TYR A 53 47.26 -30.52 -0.63
CA TYR A 53 47.21 -30.77 0.81
C TYR A 53 47.36 -29.49 1.68
N GLU A 54 47.89 -28.39 1.11
CA GLU A 54 48.03 -27.07 1.75
C GLU A 54 47.01 -26.04 1.25
N VAL A 55 46.09 -26.42 0.35
CA VAL A 55 45.07 -25.52 -0.19
C VAL A 55 43.71 -25.81 0.45
N ARG A 56 43.21 -24.88 1.26
CA ARG A 56 41.90 -24.96 1.90
C ARG A 56 40.78 -24.68 0.91
N ALA A 57 39.63 -25.32 1.12
CA ALA A 57 38.42 -24.97 0.39
C ALA A 57 37.82 -23.70 0.99
N GLU A 58 37.54 -22.71 0.15
CA GLU A 58 36.84 -21.49 0.51
C GLU A 58 35.39 -21.58 0.05
N ALA A 59 34.48 -21.68 1.02
CA ALA A 59 33.04 -21.62 0.78
C ALA A 59 32.58 -20.17 0.86
N GLN A 60 32.17 -19.60 -0.28
CA GLN A 60 31.60 -18.26 -0.33
C GLN A 60 30.10 -18.34 -0.06
N ILE A 61 29.71 -17.98 1.16
CA ILE A 61 28.31 -17.96 1.59
C ILE A 61 27.69 -16.65 1.11
N PRO A 62 26.58 -16.68 0.35
CA PRO A 62 25.92 -15.45 -0.07
C PRO A 62 25.32 -14.72 1.15
N PRO A 63 25.32 -13.37 1.15
CA PRO A 63 24.68 -12.60 2.22
C PRO A 63 23.21 -12.96 2.37
N HIS A 64 22.67 -12.95 3.58
CA HIS A 64 21.23 -13.16 3.79
C HIS A 64 20.41 -12.03 3.15
N LEU A 65 19.18 -12.34 2.70
CA LEU A 65 18.21 -11.29 2.44
C LEU A 65 17.95 -10.48 3.72
N PRO A 66 17.74 -9.16 3.64
CA PRO A 66 17.62 -8.28 4.81
C PRO A 66 16.24 -8.35 5.47
N GLY A 67 15.75 -9.57 5.72
CA GLY A 67 14.38 -9.84 6.18
C GLY A 67 13.38 -10.06 5.04
N ILE A 68 12.13 -10.31 5.43
CA ILE A 68 10.98 -10.56 4.55
C ILE A 68 10.08 -9.34 4.58
N ILE A 69 9.70 -8.84 3.41
CA ILE A 69 8.80 -7.71 3.27
C ILE A 69 7.55 -8.19 2.54
N ILE A 70 6.39 -8.12 3.18
CA ILE A 70 5.13 -8.56 2.60
C ILE A 70 4.35 -7.33 2.12
N PHE A 71 4.17 -7.21 0.82
CA PHE A 71 3.38 -6.16 0.22
C PHE A 71 1.89 -6.44 0.35
N VAL A 72 1.10 -5.45 0.74
CA VAL A 72 -0.37 -5.56 0.88
C VAL A 72 -1.07 -4.40 0.17
N HIS A 73 -1.77 -4.69 -0.92
CA HIS A 73 -2.42 -3.70 -1.77
C HIS A 73 -3.77 -3.23 -1.22
N GLY A 74 -4.27 -2.11 -1.76
CA GLY A 74 -5.53 -1.48 -1.38
C GLY A 74 -6.78 -2.16 -1.93
N VAL A 75 -7.93 -1.51 -1.71
CA VAL A 75 -9.19 -1.85 -2.40
C VAL A 75 -9.07 -1.53 -3.88
N ASN A 76 -9.86 -2.23 -4.69
CA ASN A 76 -9.91 -1.97 -6.13
C ASN A 76 -8.51 -1.88 -6.76
N SER A 77 -7.66 -2.82 -6.37
CA SER A 77 -6.27 -2.88 -6.78
C SER A 77 -5.90 -4.34 -6.91
N GLU A 78 -5.12 -4.63 -7.93
CA GLU A 78 -4.52 -5.93 -8.15
C GLU A 78 -3.01 -5.88 -7.93
N GLY A 79 -2.52 -4.89 -7.18
CA GLY A 79 -1.11 -4.70 -6.86
C GLY A 79 -0.31 -3.97 -7.95
N GLU A 80 -0.92 -3.00 -8.63
CA GLU A 80 -0.32 -2.26 -9.76
C GLU A 80 0.97 -1.53 -9.35
N TRP A 81 1.11 -1.17 -8.07
CA TRP A 81 2.31 -0.51 -7.55
C TRP A 81 3.44 -1.47 -7.18
N TYR A 82 3.19 -2.79 -7.14
CA TYR A 82 4.15 -3.77 -6.62
C TYR A 82 5.45 -3.82 -7.44
N ASP A 83 5.38 -3.74 -8.76
CA ASP A 83 6.59 -3.82 -9.60
C ASP A 83 7.52 -2.62 -9.36
N VAL A 84 6.95 -1.41 -9.36
CA VAL A 84 7.70 -0.16 -9.12
C VAL A 84 8.29 -0.16 -7.72
N ALA A 85 7.51 -0.55 -6.71
CA ALA A 85 7.96 -0.53 -5.33
C ALA A 85 8.99 -1.62 -5.02
N GLU A 86 8.81 -2.84 -5.54
CA GLU A 86 9.77 -3.93 -5.34
C GLU A 86 11.12 -3.56 -5.94
N LYS A 87 11.13 -2.98 -7.15
CA LYS A 87 12.37 -2.48 -7.75
C LYS A 87 13.00 -1.37 -6.90
N ALA A 88 12.24 -0.33 -6.52
CA ALA A 88 12.77 0.80 -5.78
C ALA A 88 13.28 0.41 -4.38
N LEU A 89 12.62 -0.53 -3.69
CA LEU A 89 13.09 -1.04 -2.41
C LEU A 89 14.33 -1.93 -2.56
N CYS A 90 14.42 -2.78 -3.59
CA CYS A 90 15.64 -3.53 -3.87
C CYS A 90 16.82 -2.58 -4.15
N ASP A 91 16.62 -1.55 -4.97
CA ASP A 91 17.63 -0.53 -5.28
C ASP A 91 18.04 0.25 -4.01
N GLY A 92 17.09 0.60 -3.15
CA GLY A 92 17.33 1.32 -1.90
C GLY A 92 18.04 0.46 -0.85
N LEU A 93 17.69 -0.82 -0.74
CA LEU A 93 18.36 -1.77 0.14
C LEU A 93 19.77 -2.09 -0.34
N ASN A 94 19.98 -2.21 -1.66
CA ASN A 94 21.31 -2.32 -2.25
C ASN A 94 22.19 -1.14 -1.82
N GLN A 95 21.68 0.10 -1.95
CA GLN A 95 22.41 1.28 -1.48
C GLN A 95 22.65 1.27 0.04
N ARG A 96 21.61 1.01 0.84
CA ARG A 96 21.71 1.00 2.30
C ARG A 96 22.69 -0.07 2.81
N LEU A 97 22.77 -1.22 2.16
CA LEU A 97 23.54 -2.37 2.64
C LEU A 97 24.87 -2.55 1.90
N ASN A 98 25.25 -1.59 1.04
CA ASN A 98 26.42 -1.67 0.17
C ASN A 98 26.45 -2.98 -0.64
N ARG A 99 25.36 -3.25 -1.36
CA ARG A 99 25.09 -4.45 -2.15
C ARG A 99 24.66 -4.09 -3.57
N GLU A 100 24.76 -5.06 -4.47
CA GLU A 100 24.39 -4.90 -5.89
C GLU A 100 23.54 -6.07 -6.43
N ASP A 101 23.23 -7.04 -5.58
CA ASP A 101 22.66 -8.33 -5.96
C ASP A 101 21.14 -8.40 -5.77
N LEU A 102 20.56 -7.57 -4.89
CA LEU A 102 19.11 -7.56 -4.68
C LEU A 102 18.40 -7.12 -5.96
N SER A 103 17.43 -7.90 -6.40
CA SER A 103 16.75 -7.69 -7.68
C SER A 103 15.28 -8.11 -7.61
N PRO A 104 14.37 -7.36 -8.26
CA PRO A 104 12.94 -7.63 -8.20
C PRO A 104 12.58 -8.94 -8.92
N ASN A 105 11.54 -9.61 -8.43
CA ASN A 105 10.85 -10.64 -9.20
C ASN A 105 10.10 -10.03 -10.39
N SER A 106 9.87 -10.82 -11.44
CA SER A 106 9.04 -10.42 -12.58
C SER A 106 7.84 -11.34 -12.71
N TYR A 107 6.65 -10.73 -12.82
CA TYR A 107 5.38 -11.43 -12.97
C TYR A 107 4.73 -11.05 -14.29
N SER A 108 3.90 -11.95 -14.83
CA SER A 108 3.05 -11.70 -15.99
C SER A 108 1.66 -12.27 -15.74
N ASP A 109 0.64 -11.54 -16.18
CA ASP A 109 -0.73 -12.05 -16.31
C ASP A 109 -1.04 -12.42 -17.78
N VAL A 110 -0.06 -12.38 -18.67
CA VAL A 110 -0.15 -12.80 -20.07
C VAL A 110 0.64 -14.09 -20.28
N ASP A 111 -0.02 -15.11 -20.80
CA ASP A 111 0.60 -16.37 -21.18
C ASP A 111 1.45 -16.19 -22.45
N GLU A 112 2.74 -16.49 -22.37
CA GLU A 112 3.71 -16.27 -23.46
C GLU A 112 3.38 -17.06 -24.73
N LYS A 113 2.70 -18.20 -24.63
CA LYS A 113 2.42 -19.09 -25.78
C LYS A 113 1.15 -18.70 -26.52
N THR A 114 0.13 -18.30 -25.76
CA THR A 114 -1.20 -18.00 -26.28
C THR A 114 -1.44 -16.50 -26.46
N ASN A 115 -0.60 -15.65 -25.86
CA ASN A 115 -0.76 -14.20 -25.77
C ASN A 115 -2.13 -13.78 -25.21
N LYS A 116 -2.71 -14.63 -24.34
CA LYS A 116 -3.97 -14.39 -23.65
C LYS A 116 -3.70 -14.01 -22.21
N LYS A 117 -4.56 -13.17 -21.66
CA LYS A 117 -4.57 -12.92 -20.23
C LYS A 117 -5.04 -14.15 -19.46
N GLY A 118 -4.41 -14.39 -18.33
CA GLY A 118 -4.60 -15.52 -17.46
C GLY A 118 -4.29 -15.19 -16.00
N PRO A 119 -4.23 -16.20 -15.12
CA PRO A 119 -3.74 -16.06 -13.77
C PRO A 119 -2.31 -15.50 -13.76
N ARG A 120 -1.98 -14.74 -12.70
CA ARG A 120 -0.63 -14.20 -12.52
C ARG A 120 0.39 -15.33 -12.36
N GLN A 121 1.51 -15.22 -13.07
CA GLN A 121 2.62 -16.18 -13.03
C GLN A 121 3.95 -15.48 -12.78
N LEU A 122 4.80 -16.11 -11.98
CA LEU A 122 6.18 -15.70 -11.77
C LEU A 122 7.03 -16.17 -12.96
N ILE A 123 7.43 -15.25 -13.82
CA ILE A 123 8.20 -15.56 -15.04
C ILE A 123 9.72 -15.51 -14.80
N LYS A 124 10.17 -14.68 -13.86
CA LYS A 124 11.59 -14.57 -13.49
C LYS A 124 11.73 -14.37 -11.99
N ILE A 125 12.51 -15.26 -11.36
CA ILE A 125 12.86 -15.17 -9.95
C ILE A 125 14.06 -14.21 -9.82
N GLY A 126 13.88 -13.14 -9.04
CA GLY A 126 14.95 -12.22 -8.63
C GLY A 126 15.44 -12.55 -7.22
N TYR A 127 16.52 -11.89 -6.79
CA TYR A 127 17.00 -11.98 -5.41
C TYR A 127 16.27 -10.94 -4.53
N SER A 128 14.98 -11.16 -4.34
CA SER A 128 14.06 -10.19 -3.74
C SER A 128 13.62 -10.59 -2.34
N PRO A 129 13.65 -9.68 -1.35
CA PRO A 129 13.04 -9.88 -0.03
C PRO A 129 11.50 -9.76 -0.04
N ILE A 130 10.89 -9.45 -1.19
CA ILE A 130 9.46 -9.17 -1.29
C ILE A 130 8.63 -10.46 -1.48
N ILE A 131 7.54 -10.56 -0.71
CA ILE A 131 6.40 -11.43 -0.98
C ILE A 131 5.17 -10.55 -1.27
N ARG A 132 4.50 -10.79 -2.40
CA ARG A 132 3.32 -10.02 -2.82
C ARG A 132 2.06 -10.70 -2.28
N PHE A 133 1.36 -10.07 -1.34
CA PHE A 133 0.09 -10.56 -0.80
C PHE A 133 -1.08 -10.00 -1.60
N TYR A 134 -1.97 -10.89 -2.05
CA TYR A 134 -3.17 -10.53 -2.81
C TYR A 134 -4.42 -11.00 -2.07
N TRP A 135 -5.44 -10.15 -2.12
CA TRP A 135 -6.73 -10.39 -1.51
C TRP A 135 -7.83 -9.74 -2.35
N GLY A 136 -9.09 -10.06 -2.06
CA GLY A 136 -10.20 -9.43 -2.75
C GLY A 136 -11.54 -10.03 -2.39
N TYR A 137 -12.55 -9.64 -3.16
CA TYR A 137 -13.90 -10.15 -3.05
C TYR A 137 -14.15 -11.18 -4.14
N ARG A 138 -14.64 -12.36 -3.77
CA ARG A 138 -15.20 -13.37 -4.67
C ARG A 138 -16.69 -13.47 -4.40
N ALA A 139 -17.48 -13.41 -5.46
CA ALA A 139 -18.91 -13.66 -5.36
C ALA A 139 -19.17 -15.11 -4.94
N LYS A 140 -20.22 -15.33 -4.16
CA LYS A 140 -20.72 -16.68 -3.91
C LYS A 140 -21.45 -17.15 -5.16
N ASP A 141 -21.27 -18.42 -5.50
CA ASP A 141 -21.88 -19.03 -6.69
C ASP A 141 -23.40 -18.88 -6.62
N GLY A 142 -24.00 -18.27 -7.64
CA GLY A 142 -25.43 -17.94 -7.73
C GLY A 142 -25.83 -16.57 -7.14
N ASP A 143 -24.94 -15.90 -6.41
CA ASP A 143 -25.15 -14.55 -5.85
C ASP A 143 -24.40 -13.46 -6.64
N GLU A 144 -23.87 -13.75 -7.84
CA GLU A 144 -23.03 -12.83 -8.62
C GLU A 144 -23.76 -11.53 -8.95
N LYS A 145 -25.07 -11.58 -9.19
CA LYS A 145 -25.89 -10.41 -9.53
C LYS A 145 -26.43 -9.66 -8.31
N LYS A 146 -26.15 -10.14 -7.09
CA LYS A 146 -26.67 -9.55 -5.84
C LYS A 146 -26.11 -8.15 -5.59
N TYR A 147 -24.85 -7.93 -5.95
CA TYR A 147 -24.17 -6.65 -5.79
C TYR A 147 -23.60 -6.23 -7.13
N ARG A 148 -23.85 -4.98 -7.51
CA ARG A 148 -23.42 -4.45 -8.79
C ARG A 148 -21.99 -3.92 -8.70
N VAL A 149 -21.06 -4.86 -8.59
CA VAL A 149 -19.63 -4.58 -8.41
C VAL A 149 -18.85 -5.11 -9.60
N VAL A 150 -17.72 -4.48 -9.90
CA VAL A 150 -16.83 -4.95 -10.96
C VAL A 150 -16.35 -6.37 -10.61
N MET A 151 -16.40 -7.29 -11.56
CA MET A 151 -15.93 -8.66 -11.39
C MET A 151 -15.34 -9.19 -12.69
N ARG A 152 -14.31 -10.03 -12.55
CA ARG A 152 -13.70 -10.79 -13.63
C ARG A 152 -13.47 -12.25 -13.23
N ASN A 153 -13.15 -13.08 -14.21
CA ASN A 153 -12.62 -14.42 -14.00
C ASN A 153 -11.14 -14.49 -14.40
N ASP A 154 -10.54 -15.68 -14.28
CA ASP A 154 -9.12 -15.93 -14.59
C ASP A 154 -8.71 -15.63 -16.03
N ASN A 155 -9.66 -15.64 -16.98
CA ASN A 155 -9.41 -15.30 -18.37
C ASN A 155 -9.53 -13.78 -18.65
N ASP A 156 -9.52 -12.96 -17.59
CA ASP A 156 -9.80 -11.52 -17.62
C ASP A 156 -11.15 -11.16 -18.26
N THR A 157 -12.10 -12.11 -18.28
CA THR A 157 -13.44 -11.87 -18.83
C THR A 157 -14.22 -11.01 -17.87
N ASN A 158 -14.94 -10.01 -18.39
CA ASN A 158 -15.81 -9.16 -17.59
C ASN A 158 -17.20 -9.80 -17.43
N PHE A 159 -17.64 -10.02 -16.19
CA PHE A 159 -18.93 -10.63 -15.88
C PHE A 159 -20.10 -9.90 -16.55
N TRP A 160 -20.07 -8.57 -16.54
CA TRP A 160 -21.18 -7.74 -16.98
C TRP A 160 -21.21 -7.49 -18.50
N ALA A 161 -20.16 -7.87 -19.23
CA ALA A 161 -20.06 -7.64 -20.68
C ALA A 161 -20.64 -8.77 -21.54
N GLN A 162 -20.80 -9.99 -21.03
CA GLN A 162 -21.23 -11.15 -21.81
C GLN A 162 -22.56 -11.74 -21.32
N LYS A 163 -23.49 -12.00 -22.26
CA LYS A 163 -24.69 -12.81 -21.99
C LYS A 163 -24.28 -14.27 -21.80
N GLY A 164 -24.64 -14.88 -20.67
CA GLY A 164 -24.34 -16.29 -20.36
C GLY A 164 -22.99 -16.53 -19.68
N ALA A 165 -22.33 -15.49 -19.15
CA ALA A 165 -21.06 -15.62 -18.43
C ALA A 165 -21.14 -16.47 -17.14
N GLU A 166 -22.33 -16.80 -16.66
CA GLU A 166 -22.57 -17.47 -15.37
C GLU A 166 -21.80 -18.80 -15.22
N GLU A 167 -21.53 -19.52 -16.31
CA GLU A 167 -20.84 -20.81 -16.30
C GLU A 167 -19.29 -20.71 -16.23
N ALA A 168 -18.71 -19.52 -16.32
CA ALA A 168 -17.26 -19.32 -16.45
C ALA A 168 -16.56 -18.77 -15.19
N GLY A 169 -17.15 -18.98 -14.00
CA GLY A 169 -16.57 -18.57 -12.72
C GLY A 169 -15.27 -19.29 -12.34
N PRO A 170 -14.64 -18.94 -11.19
CA PRO A 170 -15.13 -18.03 -10.17
C PRO A 170 -15.08 -16.56 -10.60
N TRP A 171 -16.00 -15.75 -10.06
CA TRP A 171 -16.11 -14.31 -10.32
C TRP A 171 -15.59 -13.52 -9.13
N TYR A 172 -14.60 -12.66 -9.37
CA TYR A 172 -13.90 -11.95 -8.30
C TYR A 172 -13.36 -10.58 -8.71
N TRP A 173 -12.91 -9.83 -7.72
CA TRP A 173 -12.23 -8.55 -7.91
C TRP A 173 -11.15 -8.33 -6.86
N GLY A 174 -9.93 -8.01 -7.32
CA GLY A 174 -8.80 -7.72 -6.46
C GLY A 174 -9.07 -6.49 -5.57
N GLY A 175 -8.77 -6.64 -4.28
CA GLY A 175 -9.03 -5.65 -3.25
C GLY A 175 -10.52 -5.46 -2.92
N GLY A 176 -11.43 -6.10 -3.67
CA GLY A 176 -12.86 -5.89 -3.54
C GLY A 176 -13.34 -4.50 -4.00
N PRO A 177 -14.65 -4.23 -3.88
CA PRO A 177 -15.28 -3.03 -4.42
C PRO A 177 -14.80 -1.76 -3.70
N PHE A 178 -14.44 -0.72 -4.45
CA PHE A 178 -13.92 0.56 -3.93
C PHE A 178 -14.81 1.13 -2.82
N GLN A 179 -16.12 1.20 -3.07
CA GLN A 179 -17.10 1.77 -2.14
C GLN A 179 -17.21 1.01 -0.81
N ASN A 180 -16.73 -0.24 -0.76
CA ASN A 180 -16.82 -1.07 0.43
C ASN A 180 -15.66 -0.86 1.40
N GLY A 181 -14.76 0.09 1.13
CA GLY A 181 -13.73 0.54 2.06
C GLY A 181 -14.31 0.97 3.43
N THR A 182 -13.44 1.02 4.42
CA THR A 182 -13.75 1.42 5.80
C THR A 182 -12.58 2.10 6.48
N ASN A 183 -12.90 3.07 7.34
CA ASN A 183 -11.94 3.87 8.10
C ASN A 183 -11.70 3.36 9.54
N ASN A 184 -12.21 2.19 9.90
CA ASN A 184 -12.05 1.60 11.23
C ASN A 184 -11.98 0.06 11.16
N LEU A 185 -11.29 -0.55 12.12
CA LEU A 185 -11.00 -1.99 12.11
C LEU A 185 -12.23 -2.85 12.45
N GLN A 186 -13.17 -2.34 13.23
CA GLN A 186 -14.38 -3.07 13.64
C GLN A 186 -15.20 -3.50 12.41
N GLN A 187 -15.31 -2.62 11.42
CA GLN A 187 -16.07 -2.85 10.20
C GLN A 187 -15.49 -3.94 9.29
N LEU A 188 -14.25 -4.43 9.50
CA LEU A 188 -13.73 -5.59 8.76
C LEU A 188 -14.52 -6.88 9.06
N TRP A 189 -15.19 -6.92 10.20
CA TRP A 189 -16.08 -8.02 10.61
C TRP A 189 -17.56 -7.72 10.38
N SER A 190 -17.89 -6.64 9.65
CA SER A 190 -19.29 -6.30 9.39
C SER A 190 -19.93 -7.32 8.44
N GLU A 191 -21.06 -7.89 8.87
CA GLU A 191 -21.95 -8.71 8.03
C GLU A 191 -22.73 -7.87 7.00
N GLU A 192 -22.52 -6.56 6.98
CA GLU A 192 -23.11 -5.61 6.05
C GLU A 192 -22.01 -4.84 5.31
N GLY A 193 -22.24 -4.57 4.02
CA GLY A 193 -21.44 -3.62 3.23
C GLY A 193 -22.02 -2.21 3.26
N ILE A 194 -21.47 -1.30 2.44
CA ILE A 194 -22.11 0.00 2.22
C ILE A 194 -23.45 -0.19 1.49
N LYS A 195 -24.44 0.61 1.88
CA LYS A 195 -25.71 0.75 1.17
C LYS A 195 -25.75 2.12 0.53
N ARG A 196 -26.07 2.19 -0.76
CA ARG A 196 -26.17 3.45 -1.50
C ARG A 196 -27.28 4.33 -0.93
N HIS A 197 -28.42 3.72 -0.61
CA HIS A 197 -29.59 4.41 -0.11
C HIS A 197 -29.80 4.13 1.38
N ILE A 198 -29.74 5.18 2.20
CA ILE A 198 -29.92 5.08 3.65
C ILE A 198 -31.01 6.08 4.07
N ALA A 199 -32.11 5.57 4.62
CA ALA A 199 -33.27 6.37 5.03
C ALA A 199 -33.78 7.35 3.94
N GLY A 200 -33.74 6.93 2.67
CA GLY A 200 -34.17 7.75 1.52
C GLY A 200 -33.11 8.73 0.98
N PHE A 201 -31.92 8.79 1.59
CA PHE A 201 -30.79 9.59 1.10
C PHE A 201 -29.86 8.76 0.22
N ASP A 202 -29.55 9.23 -1.00
CA ASP A 202 -28.55 8.62 -1.88
C ASP A 202 -27.15 9.14 -1.51
N LEU A 203 -26.30 8.25 -0.98
CA LEU A 203 -24.91 8.55 -0.60
C LEU A 203 -24.06 9.00 -1.79
N GLN A 204 -24.45 8.71 -3.04
CA GLN A 204 -23.76 9.23 -4.23
C GLN A 204 -23.70 10.77 -4.25
N HIS A 205 -24.65 11.45 -3.59
CA HIS A 205 -24.62 12.91 -3.45
C HIS A 205 -23.46 13.44 -2.58
N LEU A 206 -22.78 12.56 -1.83
CA LEU A 206 -21.58 12.89 -1.05
C LEU A 206 -20.27 12.60 -1.83
N ASN A 207 -20.31 11.75 -2.86
CA ASN A 207 -19.18 11.48 -3.75
C ASN A 207 -19.62 11.61 -5.22
N PRO A 208 -19.67 12.83 -5.78
CA PRO A 208 -20.17 13.07 -7.14
C PRO A 208 -19.21 12.64 -8.25
N GLU A 209 -18.06 12.04 -7.90
CA GLU A 209 -17.06 11.60 -8.88
C GLU A 209 -17.57 10.37 -9.65
N VAL A 210 -17.61 10.48 -10.97
CA VAL A 210 -18.21 9.46 -11.84
C VAL A 210 -17.38 8.18 -11.84
N ASP A 211 -16.06 8.26 -11.79
CA ASP A 211 -15.13 7.11 -11.74
C ASP A 211 -15.23 6.30 -10.43
N ARG A 212 -15.99 6.77 -9.44
CA ARG A 212 -16.13 6.19 -8.10
C ARG A 212 -17.58 6.15 -7.63
N GLN A 213 -18.49 5.84 -8.56
CA GLN A 213 -19.91 5.69 -8.25
C GLN A 213 -20.11 4.68 -7.10
N LEU A 214 -20.90 5.09 -6.11
CA LEU A 214 -21.29 4.28 -4.96
C LEU A 214 -22.48 3.40 -5.34
N GLU A 215 -22.35 2.11 -5.06
CA GLU A 215 -23.40 1.10 -5.21
C GLU A 215 -23.46 0.23 -3.96
N ASP A 216 -24.54 -0.54 -3.81
CA ASP A 216 -24.63 -1.51 -2.72
C ASP A 216 -23.48 -2.53 -2.82
N ALA A 217 -22.87 -2.84 -1.67
CA ALA A 217 -21.69 -3.69 -1.60
C ALA A 217 -21.90 -4.93 -0.71
N PRO A 218 -21.12 -6.01 -0.94
CA PRO A 218 -21.17 -7.22 -0.13
C PRO A 218 -20.75 -6.97 1.33
N PRO A 219 -21.07 -7.91 2.26
CA PRO A 219 -20.50 -7.94 3.60
C PRO A 219 -18.99 -7.77 3.60
N ARG A 220 -18.44 -7.12 4.63
CA ARG A 220 -17.00 -6.84 4.74
C ARG A 220 -16.20 -8.02 5.32
N THR A 221 -16.84 -9.13 5.64
CA THR A 221 -16.19 -10.31 6.23
C THR A 221 -15.04 -10.89 5.41
N TYR A 222 -14.96 -10.64 4.10
CA TYR A 222 -13.79 -10.99 3.28
C TYR A 222 -12.51 -10.23 3.67
N TYR A 223 -12.61 -9.04 4.27
CA TYR A 223 -11.46 -8.36 4.84
C TYR A 223 -10.92 -9.09 6.07
N ALA A 224 -11.80 -9.53 6.98
CA ALA A 224 -11.40 -10.30 8.16
C ALA A 224 -10.75 -11.63 7.76
N HIS A 225 -11.27 -12.29 6.73
CA HIS A 225 -10.65 -13.47 6.14
C HIS A 225 -9.25 -13.18 5.56
N ALA A 226 -9.11 -12.10 4.78
CA ALA A 226 -7.82 -11.70 4.24
C ALA A 226 -6.80 -11.37 5.36
N ALA A 227 -7.24 -10.69 6.42
CA ALA A 227 -6.41 -10.40 7.59
C ALA A 227 -5.97 -11.68 8.32
N GLN A 228 -6.85 -12.68 8.43
CA GLN A 228 -6.49 -13.98 8.99
C GLN A 228 -5.44 -14.69 8.13
N ARG A 229 -5.60 -14.69 6.80
CA ARG A 229 -4.62 -15.29 5.89
C ARG A 229 -3.25 -14.62 5.98
N LEU A 230 -3.22 -13.29 6.08
CA LEU A 230 -1.97 -12.57 6.27
C LEU A 230 -1.33 -12.91 7.64
N ALA A 231 -2.13 -13.01 8.71
CA ALA A 231 -1.64 -13.42 10.02
C ALA A 231 -1.11 -14.87 10.02
N ASP A 232 -1.80 -15.79 9.36
CA ASP A 232 -1.38 -17.19 9.23
C ASP A 232 -0.09 -17.32 8.41
N LEU A 233 0.09 -16.49 7.37
CA LEU A 233 1.34 -16.41 6.60
C LEU A 233 2.51 -15.97 7.48
N VAL A 234 2.32 -14.92 8.30
CA VAL A 234 3.33 -14.47 9.28
C VAL A 234 3.59 -15.58 10.30
N ASP A 235 2.56 -16.18 10.89
CA ASP A 235 2.71 -17.27 11.86
C ASP A 235 3.40 -18.50 11.27
N LYS A 236 3.17 -18.83 9.98
CA LYS A 236 3.86 -19.90 9.26
C LYS A 236 5.36 -19.61 9.15
N ILE A 237 5.75 -18.40 8.74
CA ILE A 237 7.15 -17.95 8.74
C ILE A 237 7.77 -18.11 10.12
N ARG A 238 7.06 -17.70 11.18
CA ARG A 238 7.57 -17.76 12.57
C ARG A 238 7.77 -19.17 13.09
N LYS A 239 6.92 -20.11 12.69
CA LYS A 239 7.03 -21.52 13.10
C LYS A 239 8.23 -22.20 12.44
N GLU A 240 8.41 -21.98 11.13
CA GLU A 240 9.49 -22.60 10.37
C GLU A 240 10.84 -21.91 10.61
N SER A 241 10.83 -20.58 10.63
CA SER A 241 12.01 -19.72 10.80
C SER A 241 11.78 -18.67 11.89
N PRO A 242 11.89 -19.05 13.18
CA PRO A 242 11.63 -18.14 14.31
C PRO A 242 12.55 -16.92 14.37
N ARG A 243 13.71 -17.00 13.69
CA ARG A 243 14.70 -15.92 13.66
C ARG A 243 14.32 -14.78 12.72
N ASP A 244 13.49 -15.05 11.72
CA ASP A 244 13.26 -14.12 10.61
C ASP A 244 12.72 -12.78 11.05
N THR A 245 13.03 -11.77 10.25
CA THR A 245 12.47 -10.43 10.36
C THR A 245 11.38 -10.27 9.32
N VAL A 246 10.17 -9.87 9.73
CA VAL A 246 9.02 -9.71 8.83
C VAL A 246 8.46 -8.29 8.93
N THR A 247 8.35 -7.62 7.80
CA THR A 247 7.72 -6.30 7.66
C THR A 247 6.44 -6.41 6.84
N LEU A 248 5.33 -5.88 7.34
CA LEU A 248 4.13 -5.67 6.52
C LEU A 248 4.21 -4.29 5.88
N PHE A 249 4.26 -4.22 4.56
CA PHE A 249 4.39 -2.97 3.79
C PHE A 249 3.12 -2.75 2.99
N SER A 250 2.25 -1.86 3.47
CA SER A 250 0.84 -1.83 3.06
C SER A 250 0.38 -0.46 2.58
N HIS A 251 -0.59 -0.45 1.67
CA HIS A 251 -1.17 0.75 1.07
C HIS A 251 -2.69 0.77 1.17
N SER A 252 -3.28 1.96 1.39
CA SER A 252 -4.73 2.16 1.36
C SER A 252 -5.47 1.19 2.27
N GLN A 253 -6.55 0.54 1.82
CA GLN A 253 -7.29 -0.46 2.61
C GLN A 253 -6.47 -1.70 2.98
N GLY A 254 -5.37 -2.00 2.27
CA GLY A 254 -4.42 -3.03 2.67
C GLY A 254 -3.77 -2.73 4.03
N THR A 255 -3.69 -1.46 4.40
CA THR A 255 -3.23 -1.06 5.76
C THR A 255 -4.18 -1.54 6.84
N MET A 256 -5.49 -1.58 6.58
CA MET A 256 -6.48 -2.09 7.54
C MET A 256 -6.30 -3.60 7.74
N ILE A 257 -6.01 -4.32 6.67
CA ILE A 257 -5.69 -5.75 6.70
C ILE A 257 -4.39 -5.99 7.45
N ALA A 258 -3.34 -5.19 7.22
CA ALA A 258 -2.06 -5.31 7.92
C ALA A 258 -2.19 -5.06 9.43
N LEU A 259 -2.95 -4.02 9.83
CA LEU A 259 -3.23 -3.72 11.24
C LEU A 259 -4.08 -4.83 11.89
N ALA A 260 -5.11 -5.33 11.22
CA ALA A 260 -5.92 -6.45 11.72
C ALA A 260 -5.11 -7.75 11.82
N ALA A 261 -4.28 -8.07 10.81
CA ALA A 261 -3.41 -9.24 10.82
C ALA A 261 -2.41 -9.18 11.98
N THR A 262 -1.87 -8.00 12.28
CA THR A 262 -1.00 -7.77 13.45
C THR A 262 -1.70 -8.14 14.77
N ALA A 263 -2.99 -7.83 14.91
CA ALA A 263 -3.78 -8.23 16.08
C ALA A 263 -4.08 -9.75 16.10
N LEU A 264 -4.25 -10.36 14.93
CA LEU A 264 -4.60 -11.78 14.76
C LEU A 264 -3.41 -12.75 14.88
N CYS A 265 -2.16 -12.29 14.66
CA CYS A 265 -0.96 -13.11 14.79
C CYS A 265 -0.91 -13.81 16.16
N LYS A 266 -0.80 -15.14 16.15
CA LYS A 266 -0.82 -15.96 17.36
C LYS A 266 0.56 -16.14 17.98
N THR A 267 1.60 -16.20 17.15
CA THR A 267 2.97 -16.44 17.61
C THR A 267 3.65 -15.14 18.05
N ARG A 268 3.81 -14.21 17.12
CA ARG A 268 4.47 -12.93 17.29
C ARG A 268 4.05 -11.99 16.17
N ALA A 269 3.80 -10.73 16.51
CA ALA A 269 3.52 -9.69 15.53
C ALA A 269 4.66 -9.54 14.49
N PRO A 270 4.36 -8.93 13.33
CA PRO A 270 5.41 -8.43 12.44
C PRO A 270 6.40 -7.54 13.18
N ASP A 271 7.68 -7.60 12.79
CA ASP A 271 8.72 -6.79 13.40
C ASP A 271 8.58 -5.30 13.04
N SER A 272 7.95 -5.00 11.91
CA SER A 272 7.57 -3.65 11.52
C SER A 272 6.30 -3.67 10.68
N VAL A 273 5.51 -2.61 10.79
CA VAL A 273 4.33 -2.38 9.97
C VAL A 273 4.45 -0.99 9.35
N VAL A 274 4.29 -0.92 8.03
CA VAL A 274 4.28 0.32 7.27
C VAL A 274 2.90 0.50 6.67
N VAL A 275 2.28 1.64 6.96
CA VAL A 275 0.98 2.02 6.43
C VAL A 275 1.10 3.29 5.59
N MET A 276 0.82 3.18 4.29
CA MET A 276 0.82 4.28 3.32
C MET A 276 -0.63 4.65 2.97
N ASP A 277 -0.95 5.94 3.00
CA ASP A 277 -2.29 6.44 2.62
C ASP A 277 -3.41 5.67 3.34
N SER A 278 -3.21 5.38 4.63
CA SER A 278 -4.14 4.55 5.40
C SER A 278 -5.50 5.24 5.57
N PRO A 279 -6.63 4.55 5.33
CA PRO A 279 -7.97 5.08 5.60
C PRO A 279 -8.33 5.07 7.08
N PHE A 280 -7.50 4.50 7.96
CA PHE A 280 -7.77 4.49 9.40
C PHE A 280 -7.99 5.92 9.92
N ALA A 281 -9.16 6.18 10.50
CA ALA A 281 -9.51 7.48 11.05
C ALA A 281 -9.55 7.41 12.58
N LEU A 282 -8.87 8.38 13.22
CA LEU A 282 -8.86 8.51 14.68
C LEU A 282 -10.15 9.16 15.21
N GLU A 283 -10.80 10.01 14.42
CA GLU A 283 -11.99 10.78 14.79
C GLU A 283 -13.29 10.12 14.31
N ASP A 284 -14.37 10.27 15.09
CA ASP A 284 -15.74 9.94 14.67
C ASP A 284 -16.31 11.07 13.80
N LYS A 285 -17.03 10.72 12.73
CA LYS A 285 -17.55 11.70 11.76
C LYS A 285 -19.05 11.57 11.58
N PHE A 286 -19.69 12.68 11.24
CA PHE A 286 -21.11 12.67 10.89
C PHE A 286 -21.44 11.69 9.74
N THR A 287 -20.52 11.56 8.77
CA THR A 287 -20.65 10.61 7.66
C THR A 287 -20.54 9.15 8.09
N ASP A 288 -19.85 8.85 9.20
CA ASP A 288 -19.86 7.50 9.79
C ASP A 288 -21.25 7.17 10.34
N ALA A 289 -21.95 8.15 10.91
CA ALA A 289 -23.34 7.99 11.32
C ALA A 289 -24.28 7.71 10.14
N LEU A 290 -24.02 8.32 8.98
CA LEU A 290 -24.77 8.03 7.76
C LEU A 290 -24.48 6.62 7.24
N SER A 291 -23.24 6.15 7.28
CA SER A 291 -22.85 4.87 6.66
C SER A 291 -23.16 3.64 7.52
N CYS A 292 -22.97 3.73 8.85
CA CYS A 292 -23.10 2.59 9.76
C CYS A 292 -23.89 2.92 11.05
N GLY A 293 -24.58 4.07 11.07
CA GLY A 293 -25.52 4.41 12.14
C GLY A 293 -24.84 4.57 13.50
N ALA A 294 -25.55 4.16 14.56
CA ALA A 294 -25.03 4.18 15.93
C ALA A 294 -24.07 3.02 16.24
N GLN A 295 -23.90 2.06 15.32
CA GLN A 295 -22.97 0.93 15.48
C GLN A 295 -21.52 1.30 15.14
N ARG A 296 -21.28 2.53 14.69
CA ARG A 296 -19.93 3.05 14.47
C ARG A 296 -19.13 3.11 15.78
N PRO A 297 -17.80 2.89 15.71
CA PRO A 297 -16.94 3.02 16.87
C PRO A 297 -16.82 4.47 17.30
N THR A 298 -16.66 4.69 18.60
CA THR A 298 -16.39 6.03 19.15
C THR A 298 -14.98 6.48 18.81
N GLU A 299 -14.71 7.79 18.89
CA GLU A 299 -13.34 8.33 18.78
C GLU A 299 -12.39 7.68 19.79
N ALA A 300 -12.84 7.49 21.03
CA ALA A 300 -12.06 6.82 22.07
C ALA A 300 -11.71 5.38 21.69
N ALA A 301 -12.67 4.62 21.13
CA ALA A 301 -12.45 3.25 20.65
C ALA A 301 -11.44 3.20 19.50
N ARG A 302 -11.52 4.15 18.55
CA ARG A 302 -10.58 4.28 17.43
C ARG A 302 -9.15 4.53 17.92
N ILE A 303 -8.96 5.54 18.78
CA ILE A 303 -7.65 5.87 19.35
C ILE A 303 -7.11 4.70 20.18
N LYS A 304 -7.93 4.09 21.03
CA LYS A 304 -7.53 2.95 21.87
C LYS A 304 -7.13 1.75 21.01
N THR A 305 -7.88 1.45 19.96
CA THR A 305 -7.53 0.39 19.00
C THR A 305 -6.16 0.66 18.37
N PHE A 306 -5.92 1.87 17.84
CA PHE A 306 -4.64 2.23 17.24
C PHE A 306 -3.47 2.07 18.22
N LYS A 307 -3.64 2.56 19.46
CA LYS A 307 -2.64 2.39 20.53
C LYS A 307 -2.38 0.94 20.87
N ASN A 308 -3.43 0.11 20.98
CA ASN A 308 -3.27 -1.30 21.31
C ASN A 308 -2.46 -2.04 20.23
N ILE A 309 -2.67 -1.72 18.94
CA ILE A 309 -1.85 -2.28 17.85
C ILE A 309 -0.39 -1.85 17.99
N ALA A 310 -0.13 -0.57 18.24
CA ALA A 310 1.23 -0.07 18.43
C ALA A 310 1.92 -0.75 19.64
N GLU A 311 1.23 -0.83 20.78
CA GLU A 311 1.75 -1.51 21.97
C GLU A 311 1.99 -3.00 21.73
N ARG A 312 1.18 -3.68 20.88
CA ARG A 312 1.46 -5.06 20.46
C ARG A 312 2.78 -5.17 19.68
N ILE A 313 3.00 -4.30 18.70
CA ILE A 313 4.24 -4.28 17.91
C ILE A 313 5.45 -4.01 18.81
N LYS A 314 5.30 -3.11 19.79
CA LYS A 314 6.34 -2.77 20.78
C LYS A 314 6.63 -3.94 21.72
N ALA A 315 5.61 -4.61 22.24
CA ALA A 315 5.77 -5.74 23.16
C ALA A 315 6.43 -6.95 22.49
N ASP A 316 6.12 -7.17 21.21
CA ASP A 316 6.68 -8.26 20.41
C ASP A 316 8.02 -7.90 19.74
N LYS A 317 8.57 -6.71 20.04
CA LYS A 317 9.86 -6.25 19.53
C LYS A 317 10.94 -7.26 19.88
N LYS A 318 11.65 -7.72 18.86
CA LYS A 318 12.81 -8.57 19.02
C LYS A 318 14.08 -7.75 19.11
N ILE A 319 14.88 -8.04 20.13
CA ILE A 319 16.22 -7.48 20.30
C ILE A 319 17.20 -8.62 20.03
N PHE A 320 18.10 -8.42 19.06
CA PHE A 320 19.14 -9.40 18.78
C PHE A 320 20.25 -9.33 19.84
N THR A 321 20.76 -10.49 20.22
CA THR A 321 21.97 -10.58 21.06
C THR A 321 23.19 -10.24 20.23
N GLU A 322 24.30 -9.87 20.87
CA GLU A 322 25.56 -9.56 20.18
C GLU A 322 26.03 -10.72 19.28
N GLU A 323 25.94 -11.96 19.78
CA GLU A 323 26.23 -13.17 19.01
C GLU A 323 25.39 -13.26 17.72
N LYS A 324 24.10 -12.91 17.80
CA LYS A 324 23.21 -12.90 16.62
C LYS A 324 23.53 -11.75 15.68
N ILE A 325 23.89 -10.57 16.20
CA ILE A 325 24.30 -9.44 15.35
C ILE A 325 25.56 -9.80 14.57
N GLN A 326 26.52 -10.52 15.18
CA GLN A 326 27.72 -11.00 14.49
C GLN A 326 27.42 -12.01 13.38
N MET A 327 26.34 -12.79 13.52
CA MET A 327 25.87 -13.71 12.48
C MET A 327 25.04 -13.01 11.38
N LEU A 328 24.68 -11.74 11.54
CA LEU A 328 23.78 -11.04 10.64
C LEU A 328 24.55 -10.50 9.42
N GLN A 329 24.74 -11.37 8.43
CA GLN A 329 25.47 -11.06 7.19
C GLN A 329 24.51 -10.54 6.11
N CYS A 330 23.92 -9.36 6.32
CA CYS A 330 22.96 -8.77 5.38
C CYS A 330 23.53 -7.66 4.50
N GLY A 331 24.69 -7.11 4.85
CA GLY A 331 25.31 -5.98 4.17
C GLY A 331 26.65 -5.57 4.80
N ALA A 332 27.23 -4.50 4.26
CA ALA A 332 28.48 -3.92 4.74
C ALA A 332 28.44 -2.39 4.81
N THR A 333 29.37 -1.80 5.57
CA THR A 333 29.66 -0.36 5.60
C THR A 333 30.46 0.06 4.36
N GLU A 334 30.70 1.36 4.17
CA GLU A 334 31.58 1.86 3.10
C GLU A 334 33.00 1.28 3.19
N ASP A 335 33.51 1.11 4.42
CA ASP A 335 34.82 0.50 4.70
C ASP A 335 34.81 -1.04 4.68
N MET A 336 33.77 -1.68 4.15
CA MET A 336 33.62 -3.14 4.03
C MET A 336 33.59 -3.92 5.35
N ASN A 337 33.19 -3.29 6.47
CA ASN A 337 32.88 -3.99 7.71
C ASN A 337 31.43 -4.50 7.69
N PHE A 338 31.09 -5.52 8.48
CA PHE A 338 29.72 -6.01 8.57
C PHE A 338 28.75 -4.90 9.00
N TRP A 339 27.60 -4.84 8.32
CA TRP A 339 26.50 -3.96 8.70
C TRP A 339 26.01 -4.29 10.11
N ARG A 340 25.73 -3.26 10.91
CA ARG A 340 25.15 -3.40 12.25
C ARG A 340 24.10 -2.32 12.53
N PRO A 341 23.07 -2.62 13.34
CA PRO A 341 22.02 -1.66 13.66
C PRO A 341 22.47 -0.49 14.55
N ASP A 342 23.67 -0.54 15.13
CA ASP A 342 24.20 0.42 16.09
C ASP A 342 25.38 1.26 15.54
N LEU A 343 25.65 1.17 14.23
CA LEU A 343 26.69 1.94 13.56
C LEU A 343 26.46 3.45 13.77
N LYS A 344 27.48 4.13 14.29
CA LYS A 344 27.41 5.58 14.57
C LYS A 344 27.50 6.44 13.32
N ASN A 345 28.13 5.92 12.28
CA ASN A 345 28.25 6.55 10.98
C ASN A 345 28.16 5.47 9.90
N HIS A 346 27.15 5.59 9.05
CA HIS A 346 26.86 4.71 7.92
C HIS A 346 26.24 5.58 6.83
N PHE A 347 26.99 5.88 5.76
CA PHE A 347 26.60 6.86 4.75
C PHE A 347 26.26 8.25 5.32
N GLY A 348 27.07 8.72 6.28
CA GLY A 348 26.92 10.07 6.87
C GLY A 348 25.79 10.21 7.90
N CYS A 349 25.08 9.14 8.24
CA CYS A 349 24.10 9.13 9.32
C CYS A 349 24.24 7.89 10.23
N PRO A 350 23.77 7.93 11.47
CA PRO A 350 23.71 6.72 12.30
C PRO A 350 22.71 5.71 11.74
N GLU A 351 23.10 4.43 11.74
CA GLU A 351 22.19 3.32 11.49
C GLU A 351 21.28 3.09 12.72
N ARG A 352 20.22 2.29 12.54
CA ARG A 352 19.18 2.11 13.55
C ARG A 352 18.52 0.74 13.47
N ASP A 353 18.14 0.25 14.65
CA ASP A 353 17.22 -0.87 14.79
C ASP A 353 15.76 -0.42 14.65
N ASN A 354 15.17 -0.73 13.50
CA ASN A 354 13.77 -0.41 13.21
C ASN A 354 12.79 -1.53 13.63
N HIS A 355 13.22 -2.56 14.38
CA HIS A 355 12.29 -3.55 14.94
C HIS A 355 11.39 -2.89 16.00
N GLY A 356 10.12 -3.29 16.03
CA GLY A 356 9.10 -2.77 16.93
C GLY A 356 8.53 -1.42 16.49
N ARG A 357 8.50 -1.14 15.17
CA ARG A 357 8.03 0.14 14.62
C ARG A 357 6.72 0.00 13.82
N LEU A 358 5.88 1.03 13.92
CA LEU A 358 4.75 1.29 13.05
C LEU A 358 5.02 2.62 12.33
N TYR A 359 5.24 2.56 11.02
CA TYR A 359 5.46 3.74 10.19
C TYR A 359 4.17 4.18 9.51
N VAL A 360 3.78 5.44 9.70
CA VAL A 360 2.66 6.09 9.01
C VAL A 360 3.22 7.05 7.96
N TYR A 361 3.06 6.69 6.70
CA TYR A 361 3.36 7.59 5.58
C TYR A 361 2.06 8.19 5.07
N PHE A 362 2.00 9.51 5.02
CA PHE A 362 0.80 10.24 4.65
C PHE A 362 1.08 11.29 3.58
N ASN A 363 0.07 11.53 2.76
CA ASN A 363 0.13 12.44 1.62
C ASN A 363 -0.97 13.50 1.74
N PRO A 364 -0.64 14.77 2.01
CA PRO A 364 -1.62 15.86 2.06
C PRO A 364 -2.37 16.09 0.75
N HIS A 365 -1.84 15.60 -0.37
CA HIS A 365 -2.44 15.71 -1.71
C HIS A 365 -3.40 14.56 -2.02
N ASP A 366 -3.51 13.56 -1.15
CA ASP A 366 -4.40 12.42 -1.35
C ASP A 366 -5.88 12.82 -1.19
N ARG A 367 -6.55 12.93 -2.34
CA ARG A 367 -7.96 13.32 -2.44
C ARG A 367 -8.92 12.19 -2.03
N VAL A 368 -8.48 10.95 -1.94
CA VAL A 368 -9.31 9.85 -1.44
C VAL A 368 -9.31 9.88 0.09
N MET A 369 -8.12 9.96 0.69
CA MET A 369 -7.96 9.98 2.14
C MET A 369 -8.36 11.32 2.78
N GLY A 370 -8.20 12.42 2.03
CA GLY A 370 -8.62 13.77 2.41
C GLY A 370 -10.09 14.09 2.10
N ALA A 371 -10.86 13.14 1.57
CA ALA A 371 -12.30 13.32 1.39
C ALA A 371 -12.95 13.66 2.74
N SER A 372 -13.88 14.63 2.75
CA SER A 372 -14.57 15.06 3.98
C SER A 372 -15.18 13.91 4.79
N PRO A 373 -15.71 12.84 4.16
CA PRO A 373 -16.18 11.67 4.89
C PRO A 373 -15.08 10.80 5.54
N LEU A 374 -13.84 10.85 5.04
CA LEU A 374 -12.75 9.97 5.46
C LEU A 374 -11.74 10.62 6.41
N GLN A 375 -11.17 11.79 6.06
CA GLN A 375 -10.05 12.52 6.71
C GLN A 375 -9.17 11.63 7.62
N SER A 376 -8.46 10.69 7.01
CA SER A 376 -7.76 9.61 7.72
C SER A 376 -6.32 9.96 8.08
N ILE A 377 -5.64 9.08 8.83
CA ILE A 377 -4.21 9.23 9.12
C ILE A 377 -3.34 9.19 7.86
N GLY A 378 -3.83 8.60 6.76
CA GLY A 378 -3.17 8.62 5.45
C GLY A 378 -3.14 9.99 4.77
N TRP A 379 -3.99 10.92 5.19
CA TRP A 379 -4.01 12.28 4.67
C TRP A 379 -3.31 13.28 5.62
N GLN A 380 -3.65 13.23 6.90
CA GLN A 380 -3.21 14.24 7.89
C GLN A 380 -2.19 13.73 8.92
N GLY A 381 -1.83 12.46 8.84
CA GLY A 381 -0.98 11.81 9.85
C GLY A 381 -1.71 11.59 11.18
N VAL A 382 -0.92 11.23 12.19
CA VAL A 382 -1.30 11.04 13.59
C VAL A 382 -1.03 12.33 14.36
N SER A 383 -1.96 12.69 15.25
CA SER A 383 -1.84 13.91 16.06
C SER A 383 -0.66 13.83 17.05
N THR A 384 -0.07 14.98 17.37
CA THR A 384 1.04 15.09 18.33
C THR A 384 0.71 14.44 19.67
N LYS A 385 -0.53 14.65 20.17
CA LYS A 385 -1.00 14.05 21.42
C LYS A 385 -0.94 12.53 21.41
N VAL A 386 -1.45 11.89 20.36
CA VAL A 386 -1.46 10.42 20.25
C VAL A 386 -0.03 9.89 20.09
N LEU A 387 0.81 10.60 19.32
CA LEU A 387 2.22 10.24 19.18
C LEU A 387 3.00 10.37 20.50
N ASP A 388 2.69 11.36 21.36
CA ASP A 388 3.34 11.50 22.68
C ASP A 388 3.01 10.33 23.60
N GLU A 389 1.79 9.81 23.52
CA GLU A 389 1.32 8.70 24.36
C GLU A 389 1.90 7.35 23.91
N ILE A 390 2.09 7.15 22.61
CA ILE A 390 2.65 5.90 22.05
C ILE A 390 4.20 5.92 22.04
N GLY A 391 4.78 7.12 21.99
CA GLY A 391 6.22 7.32 21.97
C GLY A 391 6.86 6.83 20.68
N ASP A 392 8.04 6.23 20.83
CA ASP A 392 8.95 5.96 19.71
C ASP A 392 8.44 4.86 18.76
N THR A 393 7.49 4.03 19.20
CA THR A 393 6.92 2.94 18.40
C THR A 393 6.27 3.42 17.10
N VAL A 394 5.59 4.57 17.12
CA VAL A 394 4.94 5.12 15.92
C VAL A 394 5.79 6.24 15.36
N LYS A 395 6.20 6.08 14.11
CA LYS A 395 6.95 7.07 13.33
C LYS A 395 6.11 7.53 12.16
N GLN A 396 6.21 8.79 11.77
CA GLN A 396 5.50 9.27 10.60
C GLN A 396 6.32 10.20 9.73
N ARG A 397 6.02 10.15 8.42
CA ARG A 397 6.60 11.00 7.38
C ARG A 397 5.50 11.55 6.50
N MET A 398 5.69 12.80 6.06
CA MET A 398 4.83 13.48 5.11
C MET A 398 5.51 13.48 3.74
N LEU A 399 4.77 13.10 2.70
CA LEU A 399 5.20 13.32 1.31
C LEU A 399 4.32 14.39 0.70
N ALA A 400 4.88 15.58 0.48
CA ALA A 400 4.11 16.73 0.00
C ALA A 400 4.93 17.60 -0.94
N ARG A 401 4.25 18.23 -1.91
CA ARG A 401 4.84 19.24 -2.80
C ARG A 401 5.69 20.25 -2.04
N GLY A 402 6.87 20.53 -2.59
CA GLY A 402 7.83 21.50 -2.06
C GLY A 402 8.27 21.29 -0.61
N THR A 403 8.10 20.09 -0.06
CA THR A 403 8.42 19.79 1.33
C THR A 403 9.40 18.63 1.40
N SER A 404 10.52 18.80 2.10
CA SER A 404 11.54 17.75 2.22
C SER A 404 11.00 16.50 2.93
N CYS A 405 11.39 15.32 2.47
CA CYS A 405 11.02 14.05 3.08
C CYS A 405 12.29 13.24 3.40
N GLY A 406 12.39 12.76 4.64
CA GLY A 406 13.59 12.05 5.13
C GLY A 406 14.57 12.91 5.92
N ASP A 407 14.32 14.20 6.10
CA ASP A 407 15.17 15.09 6.91
C ASP A 407 14.93 14.90 8.42
N TYR A 408 15.61 15.68 9.26
CA TYR A 408 15.48 15.63 10.72
C TYR A 408 14.02 15.79 11.19
N PRO A 409 13.66 15.11 12.30
CA PRO A 409 12.39 15.32 12.97
C PRO A 409 12.08 16.81 13.16
N SER A 410 10.88 17.21 12.78
CA SER A 410 10.48 18.62 12.76
C SER A 410 8.96 18.77 12.83
N LEU A 411 8.51 19.96 13.23
CA LEU A 411 7.12 20.36 13.10
C LEU A 411 6.93 21.04 11.74
N GLN A 412 6.10 20.47 10.88
CA GLN A 412 5.88 20.93 9.52
C GLN A 412 4.48 21.53 9.35
N LYS A 413 4.36 22.48 8.41
CA LYS A 413 3.07 23.07 8.06
C LYS A 413 2.24 22.06 7.29
N PHE A 414 1.02 21.80 7.74
CA PHE A 414 0.04 21.02 7.02
C PHE A 414 -0.99 21.94 6.38
N GLY A 415 -1.57 22.86 7.15
CA GLY A 415 -2.61 23.78 6.69
C GLY A 415 -2.22 24.74 5.56
N THR A 416 -0.91 24.95 5.36
CA THR A 416 -0.34 25.85 4.36
C THR A 416 0.87 25.20 3.69
N LEU A 417 0.62 24.49 2.60
CA LEU A 417 1.66 23.87 1.77
C LEU A 417 2.30 24.91 0.83
N PRO A 418 3.50 24.64 0.30
CA PRO A 418 4.11 25.44 -0.76
C PRO A 418 3.14 25.66 -1.95
N PRO A 419 3.33 26.74 -2.74
CA PRO A 419 2.40 27.10 -3.80
C PRO A 419 2.15 25.98 -4.82
N ILE A 420 0.92 25.88 -5.29
CA ILE A 420 0.53 24.97 -6.39
C ILE A 420 1.29 25.40 -7.66
N PRO A 421 2.04 24.50 -8.33
CA PRO A 421 2.79 24.84 -9.54
C PRO A 421 1.89 25.26 -10.72
N ASP A 422 0.77 24.58 -10.90
CA ASP A 422 -0.17 24.70 -12.01
C ASP A 422 -1.61 24.91 -11.52
N PRO A 423 -1.95 26.07 -10.91
CA PRO A 423 -3.28 26.31 -10.38
C PRO A 423 -4.35 26.28 -11.48
N ALA A 424 -5.43 25.56 -11.24
CA ALA A 424 -6.62 25.54 -12.09
C ALA A 424 -7.30 26.92 -12.13
N PRO A 425 -8.13 27.22 -13.14
CA PRO A 425 -8.85 28.49 -13.21
C PRO A 425 -9.64 28.77 -11.92
N ASN A 426 -9.46 29.99 -11.37
CA ASN A 426 -10.06 30.46 -10.11
C ASN A 426 -9.55 29.78 -8.82
N VAL A 427 -8.43 29.06 -8.86
CA VAL A 427 -7.74 28.55 -7.67
C VAL A 427 -6.56 29.46 -7.32
N ALA A 428 -6.42 29.84 -6.05
CA ALA A 428 -5.25 30.60 -5.63
C ALA A 428 -4.05 29.63 -5.47
N PRO A 429 -2.82 30.01 -5.86
CA PRO A 429 -1.64 29.15 -5.66
C PRO A 429 -1.42 28.76 -4.19
N THR A 430 -1.94 29.54 -3.25
CA THR A 430 -1.84 29.31 -1.81
C THR A 430 -2.97 28.46 -1.22
N ASP A 431 -3.89 27.98 -2.05
CA ASP A 431 -4.93 27.07 -1.61
C ASP A 431 -4.34 25.70 -1.31
N PHE A 432 -5.01 24.97 -0.40
CA PHE A 432 -4.56 23.63 -0.03
C PHE A 432 -4.75 22.66 -1.20
N TRP A 433 -5.93 22.69 -1.83
CA TRP A 433 -6.31 21.87 -2.99
C TRP A 433 -6.28 22.66 -4.29
N ASN A 434 -5.86 22.01 -5.38
CA ASN A 434 -5.96 22.52 -6.75
C ASN A 434 -7.39 22.41 -7.30
N GLY A 435 -8.31 23.10 -6.63
CA GLY A 435 -9.75 23.05 -6.87
C GLY A 435 -10.48 22.14 -5.87
N ASN A 436 -11.68 22.57 -5.46
CA ASN A 436 -12.54 21.81 -4.56
C ASN A 436 -14.01 22.08 -4.87
N LYS A 437 -14.85 21.04 -4.78
CA LYS A 437 -16.28 21.09 -5.11
C LYS A 437 -17.12 21.11 -3.84
N ASN A 438 -18.29 21.73 -3.90
CA ASN A 438 -19.30 21.56 -2.84
C ASN A 438 -20.14 20.31 -3.15
N THR A 439 -20.46 19.54 -2.13
CA THR A 439 -21.36 18.38 -2.18
C THR A 439 -22.68 18.72 -1.46
N ALA A 440 -23.52 17.71 -1.19
CA ALA A 440 -24.72 17.90 -0.40
C ALA A 440 -24.45 18.63 0.93
N PHE A 441 -25.45 19.38 1.41
CA PHE A 441 -25.35 20.19 2.64
C PHE A 441 -24.27 21.29 2.60
N LYS A 442 -23.80 21.69 1.41
CA LYS A 442 -22.70 22.68 1.22
C LYS A 442 -21.38 22.23 1.87
N MET A 443 -21.22 20.95 2.15
CA MET A 443 -19.94 20.40 2.58
C MET A 443 -18.94 20.47 1.42
N LYS A 444 -17.65 20.61 1.72
CA LYS A 444 -16.61 20.43 0.71
C LYS A 444 -16.45 18.94 0.41
N LEU A 445 -16.14 18.60 -0.84
CA LEU A 445 -15.81 17.22 -1.21
C LEU A 445 -14.55 16.75 -0.47
N TRP A 446 -13.51 17.59 -0.48
CA TRP A 446 -12.28 17.38 0.28
C TRP A 446 -12.19 18.33 1.47
N ALA A 447 -11.76 17.82 2.61
CA ALA A 447 -11.59 18.60 3.82
C ALA A 447 -10.52 19.67 3.61
N VAL A 448 -10.78 20.89 4.07
CA VAL A 448 -9.79 21.97 4.03
C VAL A 448 -9.27 22.16 5.46
N PRO A 449 -7.99 21.87 5.74
CA PRO A 449 -7.45 22.00 7.08
C PRO A 449 -7.38 23.47 7.53
N PRO A 450 -7.43 23.76 8.85
CA PRO A 450 -7.08 25.05 9.38
C PRO A 450 -5.69 25.50 8.88
N ARG A 451 -5.54 26.77 8.49
CA ARG A 451 -4.30 27.27 7.86
C ARG A 451 -3.07 27.16 8.76
N ASP A 452 -3.30 27.22 10.07
CA ASP A 452 -2.31 27.11 11.14
C ASP A 452 -2.08 25.66 11.61
N GLN A 453 -2.76 24.67 11.03
CA GLN A 453 -2.54 23.26 11.36
C GLN A 453 -1.09 22.87 11.04
N MET A 454 -0.42 22.34 12.06
CA MET A 454 0.92 21.78 11.99
C MET A 454 0.87 20.27 12.19
N VAL A 455 1.84 19.56 11.64
CA VAL A 455 2.02 18.12 11.81
C VAL A 455 3.44 17.80 12.26
N ARG A 456 3.58 16.88 13.23
CA ARG A 456 4.88 16.48 13.74
C ARG A 456 5.46 15.34 12.91
N ILE A 457 6.61 15.56 12.27
CA ILE A 457 7.41 14.51 11.66
C ILE A 457 8.43 14.05 12.69
N ASN A 458 8.35 12.78 13.10
CA ASN A 458 9.18 12.21 14.18
C ASN A 458 10.07 11.04 13.73
N ALA A 459 9.98 10.64 12.47
CA ALA A 459 10.87 9.66 11.86
C ALA A 459 12.27 10.26 11.65
N GLU A 460 13.29 9.42 11.82
CA GLU A 460 14.70 9.79 11.83
C GLU A 460 15.18 10.29 10.45
N LYS A 461 16.28 11.06 10.44
CA LYS A 461 16.91 11.49 9.20
C LYS A 461 17.54 10.31 8.47
N VAL A 462 17.37 10.24 7.14
CA VAL A 462 18.03 9.28 6.25
C VAL A 462 19.28 9.90 5.58
N PRO A 463 20.23 9.11 5.04
CA PRO A 463 21.44 9.64 4.39
C PRO A 463 21.17 10.63 3.27
N ASN A 464 20.22 10.31 2.40
CA ASN A 464 19.91 11.06 1.19
C ASN A 464 18.43 11.46 1.18
N PRO A 465 18.02 12.44 2.00
CA PRO A 465 16.62 12.87 2.04
C PRO A 465 16.21 13.50 0.72
N ILE A 466 14.94 13.35 0.35
CA ILE A 466 14.40 14.09 -0.81
C ILE A 466 14.26 15.54 -0.41
N THR A 467 14.90 16.43 -1.17
CA THR A 467 14.90 17.86 -0.90
C THR A 467 13.56 18.52 -1.23
N ALA A 468 13.29 19.67 -0.62
CA ALA A 468 12.13 20.49 -0.97
C ALA A 468 12.14 20.93 -2.45
N GLU A 469 13.33 21.14 -3.03
CA GLU A 469 13.49 21.50 -4.43
C GLU A 469 13.10 20.34 -5.36
N GLU A 470 13.56 19.12 -5.08
CA GLU A 470 13.14 17.91 -5.81
C GLU A 470 11.63 17.71 -5.71
N MET A 471 11.06 17.87 -4.52
CA MET A 471 9.62 17.76 -4.27
C MET A 471 8.79 18.90 -4.88
N SER A 472 9.43 19.96 -5.40
CA SER A 472 8.77 21.04 -6.13
C SER A 472 8.72 20.76 -7.64
N LYS A 473 9.49 19.79 -8.13
CA LYS A 473 9.58 19.43 -9.55
C LYS A 473 8.52 18.37 -9.87
N PRO A 474 8.01 18.35 -11.11
CA PRO A 474 7.14 17.26 -11.52
C PRO A 474 7.89 15.93 -11.62
N ILE A 475 7.16 14.85 -11.39
CA ILE A 475 7.63 13.48 -11.48
C ILE A 475 7.32 12.95 -12.88
N LYS A 476 8.33 12.47 -13.61
CA LYS A 476 8.09 11.72 -14.84
C LYS A 476 7.63 10.30 -14.49
N THR A 477 6.44 9.96 -14.95
CA THR A 477 5.89 8.60 -14.89
C THR A 477 5.76 8.04 -16.30
N GLU A 478 5.52 6.74 -16.44
CA GLU A 478 5.24 6.10 -17.73
C GLU A 478 4.00 6.69 -18.43
N THR A 479 3.09 7.30 -17.67
CA THR A 479 1.86 7.93 -18.18
C THR A 479 1.99 9.43 -18.42
N GLY A 480 3.18 10.02 -18.19
CA GLY A 480 3.44 11.44 -18.41
C GLY A 480 4.09 12.15 -17.22
N ILE A 481 4.19 13.47 -17.32
CA ILE A 481 4.70 14.36 -16.28
C ILE A 481 3.57 14.60 -15.27
N LYS A 482 3.75 14.17 -14.02
CA LYS A 482 2.77 14.35 -12.94
C LYS A 482 3.26 15.34 -11.89
N TYR A 483 2.36 16.18 -11.41
CA TYR A 483 2.59 17.04 -10.24
C TYR A 483 1.94 16.44 -9.00
N PHE A 484 2.36 16.90 -7.83
CA PHE A 484 1.49 16.79 -6.67
C PHE A 484 0.34 17.77 -6.83
N ASP A 485 -0.90 17.29 -6.69
CA ASP A 485 -2.12 18.12 -6.80
C ASP A 485 -2.35 18.70 -8.22
N GLU A 486 -2.18 17.85 -9.25
CA GLU A 486 -2.38 18.19 -10.66
C GLU A 486 -3.72 18.88 -10.95
N ALA A 487 -3.68 19.83 -11.88
CA ALA A 487 -4.87 20.49 -12.36
C ALA A 487 -5.81 19.53 -13.11
N PRO A 488 -7.14 19.70 -13.02
CA PRO A 488 -8.09 18.83 -13.73
C PRO A 488 -7.88 18.83 -15.24
N GLN A 489 -7.44 19.96 -15.81
CA GLN A 489 -7.20 20.09 -17.25
C GLN A 489 -5.99 19.29 -17.76
N THR A 490 -5.13 18.77 -16.88
CA THR A 490 -4.01 17.90 -17.28
C THR A 490 -4.41 16.42 -17.28
N ALA A 491 -5.56 16.08 -16.69
CA ALA A 491 -6.08 14.73 -16.70
C ALA A 491 -6.65 14.37 -18.08
N VAL A 492 -6.45 13.12 -18.49
CA VAL A 492 -7.10 12.55 -19.67
C VAL A 492 -8.52 12.13 -19.34
N THR A 493 -9.39 12.11 -20.35
CA THR A 493 -10.74 11.56 -20.19
C THR A 493 -10.68 10.08 -19.81
N TRP A 494 -11.65 9.60 -19.05
CA TRP A 494 -11.61 8.25 -18.48
C TRP A 494 -11.67 7.15 -19.56
N GLY A 495 -12.40 7.43 -20.64
CA GLY A 495 -12.46 6.57 -21.83
C GLY A 495 -11.36 6.79 -22.86
N ALA A 496 -10.32 7.57 -22.56
CA ALA A 496 -9.22 7.84 -23.49
C ALA A 496 -8.52 6.55 -23.92
N THR A 497 -8.11 6.49 -25.18
CA THR A 497 -7.35 5.37 -25.75
C THR A 497 -5.93 5.77 -26.10
N LYS A 498 -5.01 4.82 -25.98
CA LYS A 498 -3.62 4.92 -26.43
C LYS A 498 -3.55 4.71 -27.94
N SER A 499 -2.38 4.99 -28.53
CA SER A 499 -2.12 4.83 -29.97
C SER A 499 -2.28 3.40 -30.49
N ASP A 500 -2.16 2.39 -29.61
CA ASP A 500 -2.35 0.98 -29.92
C ASP A 500 -3.83 0.53 -29.87
N GLY A 501 -4.75 1.44 -29.57
CA GLY A 501 -6.19 1.16 -29.45
C GLY A 501 -6.63 0.63 -28.08
N THR A 502 -5.70 0.43 -27.14
CA THR A 502 -6.04 0.05 -25.76
C THR A 502 -6.49 1.27 -24.94
N TYR A 503 -7.28 1.06 -23.89
CA TYR A 503 -7.66 2.14 -22.99
C TYR A 503 -6.47 2.64 -22.16
N ALA A 504 -6.40 3.95 -21.93
CA ALA A 504 -5.40 4.57 -21.07
C ALA A 504 -5.53 4.07 -19.63
N GLU A 505 -6.77 3.91 -19.14
CA GLU A 505 -7.13 3.25 -17.88
C GLU A 505 -7.61 1.81 -18.16
N PRO A 506 -6.78 0.77 -17.90
CA PRO A 506 -7.12 -0.61 -18.23
C PRO A 506 -8.40 -1.14 -17.54
N SER A 507 -8.77 -0.57 -16.39
CA SER A 507 -9.97 -0.96 -15.66
C SER A 507 -11.27 -0.34 -16.22
N PHE A 508 -11.18 0.72 -17.05
CA PHE A 508 -12.34 1.47 -17.55
C PHE A 508 -13.45 0.59 -18.15
N PRO A 509 -13.19 -0.38 -19.06
CA PRO A 509 -14.26 -1.18 -19.66
C PRO A 509 -15.06 -2.01 -18.66
N LYS A 510 -14.40 -2.45 -17.58
CA LYS A 510 -15.03 -3.25 -16.52
C LYS A 510 -15.92 -2.36 -15.65
N TYR A 511 -15.48 -1.14 -15.38
CA TYR A 511 -16.28 -0.13 -14.69
C TYR A 511 -17.47 0.35 -15.52
N ALA A 512 -17.24 0.69 -16.79
CA ALA A 512 -18.29 1.15 -17.70
C ALA A 512 -19.46 0.17 -17.81
N SER A 513 -19.20 -1.14 -17.67
CA SER A 513 -20.23 -2.18 -17.74
C SER A 513 -21.14 -2.29 -16.52
N ILE A 514 -20.76 -1.70 -15.38
CA ILE A 514 -21.57 -1.75 -14.15
C ILE A 514 -22.42 -0.50 -13.94
N TYR A 515 -22.40 0.49 -14.85
CA TYR A 515 -23.16 1.72 -14.68
C TYR A 515 -24.54 1.61 -15.33
N ASP A 516 -25.56 2.13 -14.64
CA ASP A 516 -26.92 2.26 -15.19
C ASP A 516 -27.25 3.72 -15.49
N ARG A 517 -28.19 3.85 -16.42
CA ARG A 517 -28.83 5.11 -16.78
C ARG A 517 -29.45 5.75 -15.55
N SER A 518 -28.98 6.94 -15.22
CA SER A 518 -29.37 7.65 -13.99
C SER A 518 -29.61 9.14 -14.22
N THR A 519 -29.21 9.68 -15.37
CA THR A 519 -29.36 11.09 -15.71
C THR A 519 -30.62 11.32 -16.55
N TYR A 520 -31.44 12.29 -16.15
CA TYR A 520 -32.58 12.74 -16.96
C TYR A 520 -32.16 13.83 -17.93
N MET A 521 -32.37 13.60 -19.22
CA MET A 521 -32.16 14.53 -20.32
C MET A 521 -33.43 15.34 -20.58
N VAL A 522 -33.27 16.63 -20.90
CA VAL A 522 -34.37 17.49 -21.34
C VAL A 522 -34.30 17.58 -22.86
N ARG A 523 -35.35 17.10 -23.54
CA ARG A 523 -35.47 17.15 -24.99
C ARG A 523 -36.62 18.02 -25.41
N ASP A 524 -36.51 18.63 -26.58
CA ASP A 524 -37.63 19.36 -27.15
C ASP A 524 -38.69 18.36 -27.64
N ASP A 525 -39.94 18.58 -27.23
CA ASP A 525 -41.10 17.78 -27.61
C ASP A 525 -42.26 18.73 -27.88
N VAL A 526 -42.57 18.89 -29.17
CA VAL A 526 -43.60 19.81 -29.68
C VAL A 526 -45.00 19.45 -29.15
N TYR A 527 -45.19 18.21 -28.66
CA TYR A 527 -46.46 17.73 -28.13
C TYR A 527 -46.53 17.77 -26.59
N ALA A 528 -45.43 18.06 -25.90
CA ALA A 528 -45.41 18.18 -24.45
C ALA A 528 -45.88 19.58 -23.98
N PRO A 529 -46.62 19.70 -22.87
CA PRO A 529 -46.95 20.99 -22.27
C PRO A 529 -45.67 21.74 -21.89
N GLY A 530 -45.34 22.81 -22.63
CA GLY A 530 -44.09 23.57 -22.46
C GLY A 530 -42.98 23.25 -23.48
N GLY A 531 -43.26 22.42 -24.49
CA GLY A 531 -42.35 22.16 -25.61
C GLY A 531 -41.14 21.30 -25.25
N LYS A 532 -41.09 20.74 -24.04
CA LYS A 532 -39.96 19.98 -23.50
C LYS A 532 -40.42 18.74 -22.77
N ARG A 533 -39.71 17.63 -22.97
CA ARG A 533 -39.90 16.36 -22.28
C ARG A 533 -38.65 16.01 -21.48
N ARG A 534 -38.84 15.48 -20.27
CA ARG A 534 -37.77 14.88 -19.48
C ARG A 534 -37.81 13.38 -19.68
N GLU A 535 -36.70 12.80 -20.11
CA GLU A 535 -36.56 11.36 -20.27
C GLU A 535 -35.20 10.90 -19.76
N LEU A 536 -35.10 9.62 -19.41
CA LEU A 536 -33.83 9.04 -18.96
C LEU A 536 -32.87 8.96 -20.15
N GLU A 537 -31.57 9.22 -19.92
CA GLU A 537 -30.51 9.08 -20.93
C GLU A 537 -30.58 7.71 -21.64
N THR A 538 -30.10 7.60 -22.88
CA THR A 538 -29.94 6.31 -23.56
C THR A 538 -28.66 5.59 -23.10
N ASP A 539 -28.50 4.33 -23.48
CA ASP A 539 -27.27 3.59 -23.17
C ASP A 539 -26.06 4.21 -23.89
N GLU A 540 -26.23 4.70 -25.12
CA GLU A 540 -25.20 5.42 -25.86
C GLU A 540 -24.81 6.73 -25.16
N GLU A 541 -25.78 7.51 -24.70
CA GLU A 541 -25.54 8.77 -23.97
C GLU A 541 -24.84 8.53 -22.62
N LEU A 542 -25.22 7.47 -21.91
CA LEU A 542 -24.51 7.03 -20.71
C LEU A 542 -23.04 6.72 -21.04
N GLN A 543 -22.79 5.93 -22.09
CA GLN A 543 -21.44 5.53 -22.49
C GLN A 543 -20.60 6.73 -22.95
N GLU A 544 -21.19 7.69 -23.67
CA GLU A 544 -20.52 8.93 -24.05
C GLU A 544 -20.18 9.78 -22.82
N ARG A 545 -21.14 9.98 -21.92
CA ARG A 545 -20.96 10.74 -20.68
C ARG A 545 -19.85 10.20 -19.79
N ILE A 546 -19.74 8.87 -19.63
CA ILE A 546 -18.68 8.27 -18.82
C ILE A 546 -17.32 8.27 -19.52
N LYS A 547 -17.29 8.15 -20.86
CA LYS A 547 -16.05 8.22 -21.64
C LYS A 547 -15.44 9.61 -21.59
N ASP A 548 -16.28 10.64 -21.70
CA ASP A 548 -15.87 12.05 -21.72
C ASP A 548 -15.63 12.63 -20.33
N TYR A 549 -15.98 11.88 -19.27
CA TYR A 549 -15.70 12.29 -17.90
C TYR A 549 -14.19 12.41 -17.67
N THR A 550 -13.76 13.55 -17.12
CA THR A 550 -12.36 13.78 -16.74
C THR A 550 -12.22 13.64 -15.22
N PRO A 551 -11.61 12.55 -14.72
CA PRO A 551 -11.49 12.31 -13.28
C PRO A 551 -10.50 13.28 -12.65
N MET A 552 -10.79 13.69 -11.41
CA MET A 552 -9.86 14.48 -10.62
C MET A 552 -8.68 13.61 -10.17
N PRO A 553 -7.42 13.99 -10.46
CA PRO A 553 -6.23 13.23 -10.05
C PRO A 553 -6.22 12.96 -8.55
N THR A 554 -6.15 11.69 -8.11
CA THR A 554 -6.30 11.37 -6.69
C THR A 554 -5.05 11.61 -5.87
N ASN A 555 -3.87 11.46 -6.47
CA ASN A 555 -2.58 11.33 -5.78
C ASN A 555 -2.53 10.18 -4.73
N HIS A 556 -3.53 9.28 -4.74
CA HIS A 556 -3.69 8.24 -3.73
C HIS A 556 -2.63 7.14 -3.85
N SER A 557 -2.18 6.84 -5.07
CA SER A 557 -1.13 5.83 -5.30
C SER A 557 0.25 6.45 -5.47
N THR A 558 0.43 7.73 -5.12
CA THR A 558 1.70 8.43 -5.30
C THR A 558 2.77 7.88 -4.37
N LEU A 559 2.48 7.67 -3.07
CA LEU A 559 3.46 7.12 -2.12
C LEU A 559 4.05 5.76 -2.57
N PRO A 560 3.25 4.73 -2.86
CA PRO A 560 3.78 3.42 -3.26
C PRO A 560 4.38 3.38 -4.67
N GLN A 561 4.28 4.47 -5.45
CA GLN A 561 4.89 4.57 -6.79
C GLN A 561 6.03 5.60 -6.85
N HIS A 562 6.29 6.34 -5.77
CA HIS A 562 7.33 7.37 -5.75
C HIS A 562 8.71 6.72 -5.53
N VAL A 563 9.38 6.38 -6.62
CA VAL A 563 10.67 5.66 -6.63
C VAL A 563 11.67 6.24 -5.64
N GLU A 564 11.92 7.55 -5.69
CA GLU A 564 12.93 8.17 -4.83
C GLU A 564 12.56 8.13 -3.34
N PHE A 565 11.26 8.07 -3.04
CA PHE A 565 10.80 7.99 -1.65
C PHE A 565 11.02 6.57 -1.13
N LEU A 566 10.66 5.57 -1.93
CA LEU A 566 10.87 4.18 -1.56
C LEU A 566 12.36 3.84 -1.45
N GLN A 567 13.14 4.27 -2.43
CA GLN A 567 14.57 3.99 -2.53
C GLN A 567 15.39 4.72 -1.47
N ARG A 568 15.17 6.04 -1.29
CA ARG A 568 16.03 6.86 -0.43
C ARG A 568 15.51 7.01 0.99
N VAL A 569 14.21 6.83 1.22
CA VAL A 569 13.57 7.05 2.53
C VAL A 569 13.02 5.74 3.10
N ALA A 570 12.04 5.12 2.45
CA ALA A 570 11.36 3.95 3.03
C ALA A 570 12.30 2.75 3.23
N ALA A 571 13.28 2.54 2.34
CA ALA A 571 14.30 1.49 2.50
C ALA A 571 15.13 1.63 3.79
N TYR A 572 15.29 2.85 4.31
CA TYR A 572 15.99 3.13 5.59
C TYR A 572 15.10 3.02 6.83
N ASP A 573 13.78 2.91 6.64
CA ASP A 573 12.80 2.69 7.71
C ASP A 573 12.50 1.20 7.93
N LEU A 574 12.91 0.34 6.98
CA LEU A 574 12.79 -1.11 7.12
C LEU A 574 13.71 -1.64 8.25
N PRO A 575 13.26 -2.61 9.06
CA PRO A 575 14.16 -3.37 9.92
C PRO A 575 14.99 -4.34 9.06
N ILE A 576 16.30 -4.39 9.33
CA ILE A 576 17.20 -5.37 8.71
C ILE A 576 17.41 -6.52 9.70
N GLY A 577 17.21 -7.75 9.24
CA GLY A 577 17.40 -8.92 10.08
C GLY A 577 17.44 -10.22 9.28
N PHE A 578 17.28 -11.35 9.98
CA PHE A 578 17.43 -12.68 9.38
C PHE A 578 16.30 -12.99 8.37
N CYS A 579 16.62 -13.85 7.41
CA CYS A 579 15.69 -14.38 6.42
C CYS A 579 16.06 -15.84 6.10
N ASP A 580 16.04 -16.68 7.14
CA ASP A 580 16.33 -18.11 7.05
C ASP A 580 15.32 -18.81 6.10
N SER A 581 14.07 -18.32 6.03
CA SER A 581 13.05 -18.86 5.11
C SER A 581 13.47 -18.88 3.65
N TYR A 582 14.32 -17.94 3.22
CA TYR A 582 14.76 -17.86 1.82
C TYR A 582 15.72 -19.00 1.44
N GLN A 583 16.43 -19.59 2.41
CA GLN A 583 17.34 -20.70 2.15
C GLN A 583 16.59 -21.97 1.73
N SER A 584 15.31 -22.10 2.11
CA SER A 584 14.42 -23.18 1.68
C SER A 584 13.59 -22.76 0.46
N VAL A 585 14.02 -23.19 -0.73
CA VAL A 585 13.35 -22.83 -2.00
C VAL A 585 11.90 -23.30 -2.04
N SER A 586 11.60 -24.48 -1.49
CA SER A 586 10.25 -25.04 -1.42
C SER A 586 9.35 -24.22 -0.50
N PHE A 587 9.84 -23.88 0.70
CA PHE A 587 9.11 -23.07 1.66
C PHE A 587 8.88 -21.64 1.14
N TRP A 588 9.89 -21.01 0.55
CA TRP A 588 9.75 -19.68 -0.06
C TRP A 588 8.71 -19.66 -1.19
N ARG A 589 8.60 -20.74 -1.96
CA ARG A 589 7.56 -20.91 -2.99
C ARG A 589 6.18 -21.09 -2.37
N GLU A 590 6.06 -21.90 -1.33
CA GLU A 590 4.81 -22.09 -0.59
C GLU A 590 4.28 -20.77 -0.04
N LEU A 591 5.14 -19.96 0.60
CA LEU A 591 4.75 -18.64 1.11
C LEU A 591 4.20 -17.72 0.02
N ARG A 592 4.77 -17.74 -1.19
CA ARG A 592 4.24 -16.95 -2.33
C ARG A 592 2.88 -17.45 -2.79
N ASN A 593 2.65 -18.76 -2.80
CA ASN A 593 1.35 -19.33 -3.17
C ASN A 593 0.28 -18.97 -2.12
N ASP A 594 0.61 -19.09 -0.83
CA ASP A 594 -0.30 -18.73 0.27
C ASP A 594 -0.64 -17.24 0.27
N ALA A 595 0.31 -16.40 -0.12
CA ALA A 595 0.13 -14.95 -0.23
C ALA A 595 -0.78 -14.56 -1.40
N ASP A 596 -0.85 -15.34 -2.48
CA ASP A 596 -1.75 -15.09 -3.60
C ASP A 596 -3.03 -15.92 -3.50
N TRP A 597 -4.12 -15.26 -3.15
CA TRP A 597 -5.42 -15.92 -3.01
C TRP A 597 -5.96 -16.52 -4.30
N THR A 598 -5.53 -16.02 -5.46
CA THR A 598 -5.91 -16.52 -6.78
C THR A 598 -5.08 -17.74 -7.20
N SER A 599 -4.14 -18.19 -6.38
CA SER A 599 -3.29 -19.36 -6.66
C SER A 599 -4.03 -20.71 -6.55
N TRP A 600 -5.35 -20.71 -6.36
CA TRP A 600 -6.18 -21.90 -6.14
C TRP A 600 -5.87 -22.68 -4.84
N HIS A 601 -5.12 -22.10 -3.90
CA HIS A 601 -4.87 -22.68 -2.58
C HIS A 601 -5.81 -22.14 -1.49
N ASP A 602 -6.50 -21.03 -1.76
CA ASP A 602 -7.47 -20.43 -0.84
C ASP A 602 -8.88 -21.05 -1.04
N PRO A 603 -9.48 -21.69 -0.02
CA PRO A 603 -10.86 -22.18 -0.07
C PRO A 603 -11.87 -21.09 -0.43
N TYR A 604 -11.64 -19.84 -0.01
CA TYR A 604 -12.53 -18.75 -0.35
C TYR A 604 -12.53 -18.52 -1.86
N PHE A 605 -11.35 -18.48 -2.50
CA PHE A 605 -11.25 -18.31 -3.95
C PHE A 605 -11.79 -19.51 -4.74
N THR A 606 -11.47 -20.73 -4.30
CA THR A 606 -11.80 -21.96 -5.04
C THR A 606 -13.27 -22.36 -4.93
N THR A 607 -13.82 -22.39 -3.71
CA THR A 607 -15.17 -22.92 -3.44
C THR A 607 -16.14 -21.87 -2.90
N GLY A 608 -15.68 -20.64 -2.66
CA GLY A 608 -16.49 -19.61 -2.01
C GLY A 608 -16.58 -19.78 -0.49
N GLN A 609 -15.84 -20.73 0.09
CA GLN A 609 -15.85 -20.97 1.53
C GLN A 609 -15.07 -19.88 2.27
N LEU A 610 -15.81 -18.93 2.85
CA LEU A 610 -15.22 -17.84 3.62
C LEU A 610 -14.98 -18.25 5.09
N SER A 611 -13.75 -18.11 5.57
CA SER A 611 -13.40 -18.33 6.98
C SER A 611 -13.17 -17.00 7.69
N VAL A 612 -14.07 -16.65 8.61
CA VAL A 612 -14.04 -15.39 9.36
C VAL A 612 -13.55 -15.68 10.78
N PRO A 613 -12.40 -15.12 11.22
CA PRO A 613 -11.94 -15.29 12.59
C PRO A 613 -12.79 -14.47 13.56
N ASP A 614 -12.71 -14.78 14.86
CA ASP A 614 -13.24 -13.89 15.88
C ASP A 614 -12.50 -12.54 15.87
N MET A 615 -13.24 -11.45 16.10
CA MET A 615 -12.63 -10.13 16.22
C MET A 615 -11.71 -10.07 17.46
N PRO A 616 -10.40 -9.77 17.29
CA PRO A 616 -9.44 -9.69 18.38
C PRO A 616 -9.89 -8.73 19.48
N ALA A 617 -9.64 -9.10 20.73
CA ALA A 617 -9.92 -8.24 21.90
C ALA A 617 -9.16 -6.91 21.88
N MET A 618 -8.09 -6.83 21.09
CA MET A 618 -7.28 -5.64 20.87
C MET A 618 -8.03 -4.52 20.13
N ILE A 619 -9.03 -4.90 19.31
CA ILE A 619 -9.93 -3.98 18.62
C ILE A 619 -11.05 -3.64 19.59
N ASP A 620 -11.11 -2.36 19.98
CA ASP A 620 -12.10 -1.90 20.95
C ASP A 620 -13.50 -1.94 20.31
N LYS A 621 -14.47 -2.54 21.01
CA LYS A 621 -15.83 -2.78 20.48
C LYS A 621 -16.82 -1.70 20.91
N GLU A 622 -16.38 -0.66 21.64
CA GLU A 622 -17.25 0.42 22.08
C GLU A 622 -17.86 1.17 20.90
N THR A 623 -19.19 1.21 20.86
CA THR A 623 -19.96 1.93 19.84
C THR A 623 -20.69 3.14 20.41
N VAL A 624 -21.06 4.06 19.53
CA VAL A 624 -21.86 5.24 19.93
C VAL A 624 -23.21 4.83 20.54
N SER A 625 -23.84 3.78 20.01
CA SER A 625 -25.10 3.23 20.55
C SER A 625 -25.00 2.81 22.01
N GLN A 626 -23.88 2.16 22.37
CA GLN A 626 -23.63 1.72 23.75
C GLN A 626 -23.49 2.93 24.68
N LYS A 627 -22.71 3.96 24.29
CA LYS A 627 -22.59 5.19 25.09
C LYS A 627 -23.90 5.94 25.29
N ILE A 628 -24.73 6.05 24.25
CA ILE A 628 -26.05 6.67 24.35
C ILE A 628 -26.92 5.90 25.35
N SER A 629 -26.90 4.56 25.28
CA SER A 629 -27.68 3.70 26.18
C SER A 629 -27.21 3.82 27.64
N GLU A 630 -25.89 3.85 27.87
CA GLU A 630 -25.30 4.02 29.20
C GLU A 630 -25.65 5.39 29.79
N GLN A 631 -25.60 6.46 29.00
CA GLN A 631 -25.98 7.80 29.43
C GLN A 631 -27.47 7.89 29.78
N GLN A 632 -28.35 7.31 28.95
CA GLN A 632 -29.78 7.24 29.26
C GLN A 632 -30.06 6.48 30.57
N ILE A 633 -29.35 5.37 30.83
CA ILE A 633 -29.47 4.63 32.09
C ILE A 633 -28.96 5.45 33.28
N ALA A 634 -27.87 6.21 33.11
CA ALA A 634 -27.33 7.09 34.15
C ALA A 634 -28.32 8.22 34.49
N ASP A 635 -28.89 8.88 33.48
CA ASP A 635 -29.89 9.93 33.64
C ASP A 635 -31.16 9.38 34.33
N MET A 636 -31.63 8.20 33.94
CA MET A 636 -32.76 7.53 34.61
C MET A 636 -32.48 7.14 36.07
N LYS A 637 -31.22 6.90 36.44
CA LYS A 637 -30.83 6.62 37.83
C LYS A 637 -30.72 7.89 38.66
N LEU A 638 -30.32 9.00 38.06
CA LEU A 638 -30.34 10.33 38.67
C LEU A 638 -31.79 10.79 38.93
N ASP A 639 -32.69 10.58 37.98
CA ASP A 639 -34.11 10.94 38.11
C ASP A 639 -34.89 10.08 39.12
N LYS A 640 -34.42 8.86 39.44
CA LYS A 640 -35.01 8.00 40.48
C LYS A 640 -34.37 8.19 41.86
N GLY A 641 -33.30 8.96 41.94
CA GLY A 641 -32.60 9.34 43.19
C GLY A 641 -32.98 10.73 43.70
N ALA A 642 -33.78 11.48 42.94
CA ALA A 642 -34.48 12.70 43.35
C ALA A 642 -35.93 12.36 43.73
#